data_AF-A0A317X9C9-F1
#
_entry.id   AF-A0A317X9C9-F1
#
_cell.length_a   1.000
_cell.length_b   1.000
_cell.length_c   1.000
_cell.angle_alpha   90.00
_cell.angle_beta   90.00
_cell.angle_gamma   90.00
#
_symmetry.space_group_name_H-M   'P 1'
#
loop_
_entity.id
_entity.type
_entity.pdbx_description
1 polymer ?
#
loop_
_entity_poly.entity_id
_entity_poly.type
_entity_poly.pdbx_seq_one_letter_code
_entity_poly.pdbx_strand_id
1 'polypeptide(L)'
;MEPPLLFDNSGSGPLLVPGFDGIPLEYELDIDHRFAHAAQEDFGRKSIRLTAPEIQMIRLMERITDIKGWEYHVFDEDSLAQWRAEASSYADLDSHTDQDVDMDLVTTRAWLWCVAELQDKAKAFRDTGHVVVLNADSGVCKADRAVSEAVRYQLQDAFDHLPKSATHDLVDPSLYMLIYGRTTVLSQSGRVSLAEGSSLYPPSINPGQTAPRHDHPLSIIAPFPIGLRYPDEELKYKQVSSSSQWLPCEVEFAESSGTAVRITSYINNLHPSNTQAYATIEKLISLAIGPWNDVLVKGVRGRMPRRIYTYGVTDRDKAPMNECPPEDVLPRQWNKDITRRSWTHEEWADHCAKVKDYLQLLDVDPKYRVFPPEPEDPPQTEDLLGLMTPEMWASPKSVEEIIWAKWRRLHRFSYPEPGVSYSYEDWKLGKTADPILGPWKSRSEYELPREHEYYSVSLEDQFRQQGLQVIVRVFSIDLTSDEPHYSGDPDFHVDGMLNEHIVATAHFCYSSENITESRISYQQDDDLTLSGHQKDPFCMYKLYGLPPSPSLGEEPGALQLQTLGSVAITTGRFLTWSNTLRYKKHPFSLRDPSRLGHQRCVVLWLVDPHYRICSTRNVPPQQHDWWRNAVLANPTRLTSLPIELLDMIMKETGSWPMHLSEALQYKRRSDKEREEALQAQISGFQEYMFWYELDYC
;
A
#
# COMPACT_ATOMS: atom_id res chain seq x y z
N MET A 1 -22.99 -4.24 24.58
CA MET A 1 -22.43 -3.31 23.59
C MET A 1 -23.47 -2.25 23.36
N GLU A 2 -23.12 -0.98 23.59
CA GLU A 2 -23.95 0.14 23.16
C GLU A 2 -24.03 0.11 21.62
N PRO A 3 -25.17 0.51 21.02
CA PRO A 3 -25.25 0.61 19.56
C PRO A 3 -24.19 1.60 19.04
N PRO A 4 -23.61 1.36 17.85
CA PRO A 4 -22.67 2.29 17.26
C PRO A 4 -23.30 3.67 17.11
N LEU A 5 -22.51 4.72 17.34
CA LEU A 5 -22.93 6.10 17.14
C LEU A 5 -23.41 6.28 15.70
N LEU A 6 -24.59 6.86 15.53
CA LEU A 6 -25.17 7.12 14.21
C LEU A 6 -24.79 8.52 13.76
N PHE A 7 -23.98 8.61 12.71
CA PHE A 7 -23.55 9.88 12.15
C PHE A 7 -24.60 10.46 11.19
N ASP A 8 -24.81 11.77 11.24
CA ASP A 8 -25.74 12.48 10.36
C ASP A 8 -25.16 13.82 9.89
N ASN A 9 -25.05 13.97 8.56
CA ASN A 9 -24.67 15.22 7.91
C ASN A 9 -25.70 15.70 6.86
N SER A 10 -26.92 15.16 6.90
CA SER A 10 -27.99 15.44 5.92
C SER A 10 -28.45 16.90 5.90
N GLY A 11 -28.27 17.62 7.01
CA GLY A 11 -28.75 18.98 7.22
C GLY A 11 -30.20 19.07 7.72
N SER A 12 -30.86 17.95 8.06
CA SER A 12 -32.19 17.97 8.68
C SER A 12 -32.20 18.30 10.17
N GLY A 13 -31.02 18.28 10.81
CA GLY A 13 -30.84 18.60 12.22
C GLY A 13 -29.39 19.01 12.51
N PRO A 14 -28.97 18.95 13.79
CA PRO A 14 -27.58 19.17 14.18
C PRO A 14 -26.63 18.26 13.41
N LEU A 15 -25.44 18.79 13.10
CA LEU A 15 -24.38 18.06 12.43
C LEU A 15 -23.72 17.09 13.42
N LEU A 16 -23.99 15.79 13.25
CA LEU A 16 -23.52 14.70 14.10
C LEU A 16 -22.39 13.95 13.39
N VAL A 17 -21.18 14.51 13.42
CA VAL A 17 -19.98 13.93 12.78
C VAL A 17 -18.75 14.19 13.65
N PRO A 18 -17.64 13.45 13.50
CA PRO A 18 -16.38 13.74 14.20
C PRO A 18 -15.97 15.22 14.09
N GLY A 19 -15.61 15.83 15.23
CA GLY A 19 -15.33 17.27 15.33
C GLY A 19 -16.57 18.15 15.55
N PHE A 20 -17.78 17.61 15.59
CA PHE A 20 -19.01 18.38 15.83
C PHE A 20 -19.89 17.70 16.88
N ASP A 21 -20.75 18.50 17.53
CA ASP A 21 -21.71 18.05 18.56
C ASP A 21 -21.12 17.15 19.67
N GLY A 22 -19.86 17.40 20.05
CA GLY A 22 -19.19 16.66 21.12
C GLY A 22 -18.57 15.32 20.71
N ILE A 23 -18.63 14.95 19.43
CA ILE A 23 -17.94 13.77 18.89
C ILE A 23 -16.45 14.12 18.68
N PRO A 24 -15.51 13.37 19.29
CA PRO A 24 -14.07 13.60 19.12
C PRO A 24 -13.60 13.44 17.66
N LEU A 25 -12.47 14.07 17.30
CA LEU A 25 -11.89 13.99 15.95
C LEU A 25 -11.27 12.61 15.67
N GLU A 26 -10.74 11.99 16.71
CA GLU A 26 -10.08 10.70 16.75
C GLU A 26 -11.07 9.52 16.92
N TYR A 27 -12.38 9.81 16.91
CA TYR A 27 -13.41 8.80 17.14
C TYR A 27 -13.38 7.74 16.04
N GLU A 28 -13.35 6.47 16.43
CA GLU A 28 -13.24 5.34 15.53
C GLU A 28 -14.26 4.27 15.91
N LEU A 29 -14.97 3.76 14.91
CA LEU A 29 -15.84 2.60 15.01
C LEU A 29 -15.00 1.34 15.24
N ASP A 30 -15.61 0.36 15.90
CA ASP A 30 -15.05 -0.98 16.03
C ASP A 30 -14.73 -1.58 14.65
N ILE A 31 -13.66 -2.38 14.55
CA ILE A 31 -13.12 -2.89 13.29
C ILE A 31 -14.13 -3.69 12.46
N ASP A 32 -15.12 -4.33 13.09
CA ASP A 32 -16.15 -5.09 12.36
C ASP A 32 -17.24 -4.19 11.74
N HIS A 33 -17.28 -2.91 12.14
CA HIS A 33 -18.26 -1.90 11.74
C HIS A 33 -17.67 -0.83 10.81
N ARG A 34 -16.44 -1.00 10.32
CA ARG A 34 -15.76 -0.11 9.39
C ARG A 34 -14.95 -0.86 8.35
N PHE A 35 -14.45 -0.15 7.34
CA PHE A 35 -13.39 -0.68 6.47
C PHE A 35 -12.02 -0.42 7.11
N ALA A 36 -11.06 -1.28 6.77
CA ALA A 36 -9.70 -1.22 7.29
C ALA A 36 -8.83 -0.15 6.60
N HIS A 37 -7.78 0.31 7.28
CA HIS A 37 -6.75 1.23 6.81
C HIS A 37 -5.38 0.96 7.44
N ALA A 38 -4.27 1.42 6.84
CA ALA A 38 -2.91 1.18 7.30
C ALA A 38 -2.25 2.35 8.05
N ALA A 39 -3.03 3.34 8.48
CA ALA A 39 -2.53 4.48 9.27
C ALA A 39 -2.13 4.07 10.71
N GLN A 40 -3.03 3.42 11.45
CA GLN A 40 -2.79 2.73 12.71
C GLN A 40 -3.98 1.79 12.94
N GLU A 41 -3.85 0.54 12.53
CA GLU A 41 -4.98 -0.40 12.56
C GLU A 41 -5.14 -1.10 13.92
N ASP A 42 -6.30 -1.72 14.15
CA ASP A 42 -6.51 -2.58 15.33
C ASP A 42 -5.49 -3.74 15.38
N PHE A 43 -4.91 -3.99 16.55
CA PHE A 43 -3.94 -5.08 16.76
C PHE A 43 -4.45 -6.48 16.40
N GLY A 44 -5.77 -6.67 16.37
CA GLY A 44 -6.41 -7.91 15.93
C GLY A 44 -6.32 -8.15 14.42
N ARG A 45 -6.05 -7.11 13.63
CA ARG A 45 -5.85 -7.21 12.18
C ARG A 45 -4.37 -7.30 11.87
N LYS A 46 -3.98 -8.47 11.37
CA LYS A 46 -2.59 -8.82 11.10
C LYS A 46 -2.46 -9.26 9.64
N SER A 47 -2.01 -8.33 8.80
CA SER A 47 -1.72 -8.63 7.41
C SER A 47 -0.66 -9.71 7.32
N ILE A 48 -0.87 -10.65 6.42
CA ILE A 48 -0.01 -11.83 6.33
C ILE A 48 1.25 -11.53 5.52
N ARG A 49 2.44 -11.80 6.09
CA ARG A 49 3.69 -11.82 5.32
C ARG A 49 3.72 -13.01 4.37
N LEU A 50 3.91 -12.74 3.08
CA LEU A 50 4.06 -13.75 2.03
C LEU A 50 5.49 -14.29 1.97
N THR A 51 5.64 -15.53 1.52
CA THR A 51 6.98 -16.10 1.25
C THR A 51 7.62 -15.43 0.02
N ALA A 52 8.95 -15.46 -0.07
CA ALA A 52 9.69 -14.91 -1.20
C ALA A 52 9.23 -15.48 -2.56
N PRO A 53 8.99 -16.80 -2.73
CA PRO A 53 8.39 -17.34 -3.96
C PRO A 53 7.01 -16.75 -4.27
N GLU A 54 6.14 -16.55 -3.28
CA GLU A 54 4.81 -15.95 -3.51
C GLU A 54 4.89 -14.51 -3.99
N ILE A 55 5.86 -13.73 -3.49
CA ILE A 55 6.12 -12.38 -3.99
C ILE A 55 6.50 -12.42 -5.48
N GLN A 56 7.37 -13.37 -5.88
CA GLN A 56 7.73 -13.53 -7.29
C GLN A 56 6.52 -13.95 -8.14
N MET A 57 5.64 -14.82 -7.62
CA MET A 57 4.41 -15.24 -8.29
C MET A 57 3.48 -14.05 -8.58
N ILE A 58 3.21 -13.20 -7.59
CA ILE A 58 2.29 -12.07 -7.77
C ILE A 58 2.88 -10.98 -8.68
N ARG A 59 4.20 -10.76 -8.65
CA ARG A 59 4.89 -9.84 -9.57
C ARG A 59 4.87 -10.36 -11.00
N LEU A 60 5.12 -11.65 -11.19
CA LEU A 60 5.00 -12.29 -12.51
C LEU A 60 3.60 -12.14 -13.09
N MET A 61 2.56 -12.38 -12.29
CA MET A 61 1.17 -12.20 -12.74
C MET A 61 0.86 -10.72 -13.05
N GLU A 62 1.40 -9.77 -12.30
CA GLU A 62 1.28 -8.34 -12.62
C GLU A 62 1.88 -8.02 -14.00
N ARG A 63 3.07 -8.54 -14.31
CA ARG A 63 3.74 -8.35 -15.61
C ARG A 63 2.96 -8.98 -16.76
N ILE A 64 2.50 -10.22 -16.59
CA ILE A 64 1.72 -10.91 -17.64
C ILE A 64 0.41 -10.16 -17.92
N THR A 65 -0.25 -9.65 -16.89
CA THR A 65 -1.51 -8.91 -17.06
C THR A 65 -1.32 -7.50 -17.67
N ASP A 66 -0.08 -7.05 -17.88
CA ASP A 66 0.24 -5.85 -18.66
C ASP A 66 0.47 -6.15 -20.16
N ILE A 67 0.59 -7.41 -20.54
CA ILE A 67 0.70 -7.83 -21.94
C ILE A 67 -0.66 -7.62 -22.63
N LYS A 68 -0.65 -6.95 -23.79
CA LYS A 68 -1.88 -6.70 -24.56
C LYS A 68 -2.54 -8.02 -24.99
N GLY A 69 -3.81 -8.20 -24.65
CA GLY A 69 -4.58 -9.39 -25.02
C GLY A 69 -4.27 -10.63 -24.18
N TRP A 70 -3.56 -10.48 -23.05
CA TRP A 70 -3.20 -11.57 -22.15
C TRP A 70 -4.41 -12.45 -21.77
N GLU A 71 -5.60 -11.86 -21.66
CA GLU A 71 -6.82 -12.55 -21.26
C GLU A 71 -7.28 -13.59 -22.29
N TYR A 72 -6.84 -13.49 -23.54
CA TYR A 72 -7.10 -14.50 -24.57
C TYR A 72 -5.92 -15.48 -24.69
N HIS A 73 -4.70 -14.95 -24.65
CA HIS A 73 -3.48 -15.71 -24.86
C HIS A 73 -3.09 -16.63 -23.69
N VAL A 74 -3.62 -16.41 -22.48
CA VAL A 74 -3.37 -17.28 -21.32
C VAL A 74 -3.90 -18.72 -21.47
N PHE A 75 -4.78 -18.96 -22.46
CA PHE A 75 -5.31 -20.28 -22.78
C PHE A 75 -4.51 -20.99 -23.88
N ASP A 76 -3.51 -20.32 -24.47
CA ASP A 76 -2.67 -20.82 -25.54
C ASP A 76 -1.30 -21.28 -25.00
N GLU A 77 -0.94 -22.53 -25.25
CA GLU A 77 0.29 -23.13 -24.70
C GLU A 77 1.56 -22.49 -25.26
N ASP A 78 1.55 -22.08 -26.53
CA ASP A 78 2.69 -21.41 -27.17
C ASP A 78 2.94 -20.02 -26.56
N SER A 79 1.87 -19.25 -26.35
CA SER A 79 1.93 -17.96 -25.67
C SER A 79 2.47 -18.10 -24.23
N LEU A 80 2.01 -19.10 -23.48
CA LEU A 80 2.51 -19.38 -22.13
C LEU A 80 3.99 -19.76 -22.12
N ALA A 81 4.44 -20.58 -23.07
CA ALA A 81 5.84 -20.95 -23.20
C ALA A 81 6.72 -19.75 -23.53
N GLN A 82 6.25 -18.85 -24.41
CA GLN A 82 6.91 -17.60 -24.74
C GLN A 82 7.04 -16.70 -23.51
N TRP A 83 5.95 -16.46 -22.78
CA TRP A 83 5.98 -15.60 -21.59
C TRP A 83 6.89 -16.16 -20.50
N ARG A 84 6.93 -17.48 -20.33
CA ARG A 84 7.86 -18.10 -19.37
C ARG A 84 9.33 -17.88 -19.76
N ALA A 85 9.64 -17.94 -21.05
CA ALA A 85 10.99 -17.68 -21.55
C ALA A 85 11.37 -16.19 -21.45
N GLU A 86 10.43 -15.29 -21.74
CA GLU A 86 10.62 -13.85 -21.62
C GLU A 86 10.75 -13.39 -20.17
N ALA A 87 10.09 -14.07 -19.22
CA ALA A 87 10.12 -13.69 -17.81
C ALA A 87 11.53 -13.72 -17.19
N SER A 88 12.44 -14.55 -17.72
CA SER A 88 13.85 -14.55 -17.30
C SER A 88 14.58 -13.23 -17.61
N SER A 89 14.06 -12.43 -18.54
CA SER A 89 14.62 -11.10 -18.84
C SER A 89 14.24 -10.02 -17.82
N TYR A 90 13.29 -10.31 -16.91
CA TYR A 90 12.85 -9.41 -15.86
C TYR A 90 13.72 -9.45 -14.59
N ALA A 91 14.84 -10.18 -14.58
CA ALA A 91 15.66 -10.39 -13.40
C ALA A 91 16.79 -9.34 -13.20
N ASP A 92 16.98 -8.41 -14.15
CA ASP A 92 18.15 -7.52 -14.21
C ASP A 92 17.79 -6.00 -14.28
N LEU A 93 16.60 -5.59 -13.82
CA LEU A 93 16.16 -4.19 -13.92
C LEU A 93 16.35 -3.47 -12.58
N ASP A 94 17.60 -3.14 -12.24
CA ASP A 94 17.95 -2.25 -11.11
C ASP A 94 17.42 -2.74 -9.74
N SER A 95 18.34 -3.17 -8.86
CA SER A 95 18.02 -3.66 -7.51
C SER A 95 17.27 -2.66 -6.62
N HIS A 96 17.15 -1.40 -7.06
CA HIS A 96 16.33 -0.37 -6.42
C HIS A 96 14.86 -0.38 -6.83
N THR A 97 14.45 -1.20 -7.80
CA THR A 97 13.07 -1.26 -8.28
C THR A 97 12.38 -2.56 -7.83
N ASP A 98 11.18 -2.43 -7.27
CA ASP A 98 10.33 -3.54 -6.79
C ASP A 98 9.58 -4.24 -7.94
N GLN A 99 10.30 -4.41 -9.04
CA GLN A 99 9.82 -4.72 -10.37
C GLN A 99 10.33 -6.06 -10.89
N ASP A 100 11.43 -6.53 -10.32
CA ASP A 100 12.13 -7.73 -10.75
C ASP A 100 11.35 -8.99 -10.36
N VAL A 101 11.44 -9.97 -11.27
CA VAL A 101 10.92 -11.33 -11.07
C VAL A 101 12.08 -12.31 -11.13
N ASP A 102 12.41 -12.89 -9.98
CA ASP A 102 13.39 -13.96 -9.88
C ASP A 102 12.73 -15.30 -10.29
N MET A 103 12.91 -15.66 -11.55
CA MET A 103 12.35 -16.89 -12.12
C MET A 103 12.94 -18.17 -11.50
N ASP A 104 14.07 -18.11 -10.78
CA ASP A 104 14.60 -19.29 -10.07
C ASP A 104 13.76 -19.66 -8.84
N LEU A 105 13.01 -18.70 -8.29
CA LEU A 105 12.04 -18.93 -7.21
C LEU A 105 10.65 -19.28 -7.75
N VAL A 106 10.40 -19.07 -9.05
CA VAL A 106 9.17 -19.50 -9.72
C VAL A 106 9.37 -20.89 -10.30
N THR A 107 9.27 -21.90 -9.42
CA THR A 107 9.37 -23.30 -9.83
C THR A 107 8.29 -23.69 -10.84
N THR A 108 8.41 -24.87 -11.45
CA THR A 108 7.36 -25.36 -12.36
C THR A 108 5.99 -25.48 -11.68
N ARG A 109 5.91 -25.83 -10.39
CA ARG A 109 4.65 -25.84 -9.64
C ARG A 109 4.10 -24.43 -9.46
N ALA A 110 4.95 -23.49 -9.07
CA ALA A 110 4.56 -22.08 -8.92
C ALA A 110 4.08 -21.47 -10.25
N TRP A 111 4.76 -21.76 -11.35
CA TRP A 111 4.33 -21.35 -12.69
C TRP A 111 2.93 -21.90 -13.03
N LEU A 112 2.70 -23.20 -12.84
CA LEU A 112 1.39 -23.81 -13.14
C LEU A 112 0.28 -23.22 -12.27
N TRP A 113 0.58 -22.88 -11.02
CA TRP A 113 -0.34 -22.15 -10.15
C TRP A 113 -0.65 -20.75 -10.69
N CYS A 114 0.37 -19.98 -11.07
CA CYS A 114 0.19 -18.66 -11.69
C CYS A 114 -0.68 -18.75 -12.95
N VAL A 115 -0.46 -19.77 -13.80
CA VAL A 115 -1.28 -19.98 -15.02
C VAL A 115 -2.74 -20.25 -14.65
N ALA A 116 -3.02 -21.14 -13.69
CA ALA A 116 -4.38 -21.41 -13.24
C ALA A 116 -5.08 -20.15 -12.70
N GLU A 117 -4.35 -19.38 -11.87
CA GLU A 117 -4.86 -18.11 -11.33
C GLU A 117 -5.10 -17.07 -12.43
N LEU A 118 -4.18 -16.93 -13.39
CA LEU A 118 -4.35 -16.03 -14.53
C LEU A 118 -5.52 -16.45 -15.43
N GLN A 119 -5.77 -17.74 -15.64
CA GLN A 119 -6.90 -18.22 -16.43
C GLN A 119 -8.25 -17.88 -15.78
N ASP A 120 -8.36 -18.01 -14.46
CA ASP A 120 -9.57 -17.59 -13.73
C ASP A 120 -9.72 -16.07 -13.69
N LYS A 121 -8.61 -15.33 -13.50
CA LYS A 121 -8.60 -13.87 -13.65
C LYS A 121 -9.01 -13.42 -15.04
N ALA A 122 -8.60 -14.11 -16.09
CA ALA A 122 -8.97 -13.78 -17.47
C ALA A 122 -10.48 -13.94 -17.72
N LYS A 123 -11.12 -14.94 -17.09
CA LYS A 123 -12.59 -15.09 -17.14
C LYS A 123 -13.25 -13.92 -16.43
N ALA A 124 -12.86 -13.63 -15.19
CA ALA A 124 -13.40 -12.52 -14.42
C ALA A 124 -13.20 -11.16 -15.13
N PHE A 125 -12.02 -10.92 -15.70
CA PHE A 125 -11.70 -9.70 -16.45
C PHE A 125 -12.61 -9.50 -17.67
N ARG A 126 -13.02 -10.58 -18.35
CA ARG A 126 -13.97 -10.49 -19.48
C ARG A 126 -15.36 -10.07 -19.02
N ASP A 127 -15.78 -10.50 -17.83
CA ASP A 127 -17.09 -10.21 -17.27
C ASP A 127 -17.15 -8.81 -16.62
N THR A 128 -16.11 -8.41 -15.89
CA THR A 128 -16.10 -7.18 -15.08
C THR A 128 -15.31 -6.02 -15.70
N GLY A 129 -14.41 -6.30 -16.65
CA GLY A 129 -13.52 -5.31 -17.25
C GLY A 129 -12.34 -4.87 -16.38
N HIS A 130 -12.11 -5.52 -15.24
CA HIS A 130 -11.02 -5.20 -14.32
C HIS A 130 -10.44 -6.46 -13.64
N VAL A 131 -9.20 -6.35 -13.17
CA VAL A 131 -8.44 -7.48 -12.61
C VAL A 131 -7.64 -7.01 -11.39
N VAL A 132 -7.79 -7.73 -10.28
CA VAL A 132 -6.93 -7.53 -9.11
C VAL A 132 -5.56 -8.16 -9.37
N VAL A 133 -4.49 -7.46 -9.04
CA VAL A 133 -3.08 -7.89 -9.09
C VAL A 133 -2.44 -7.60 -7.73
N LEU A 134 -1.22 -8.10 -7.52
CA LEU A 134 -0.55 -8.06 -6.22
C LEU A 134 -1.45 -8.63 -5.11
N ASN A 135 -2.16 -9.72 -5.43
CA ASN A 135 -3.13 -10.41 -4.58
C ASN A 135 -2.46 -10.97 -3.31
N ALA A 136 -2.50 -10.18 -2.24
CA ALA A 136 -2.10 -10.54 -0.88
C ALA A 136 -3.29 -10.36 0.08
N ASP A 137 -3.04 -9.95 1.33
CA ASP A 137 -4.10 -9.56 2.26
C ASP A 137 -4.96 -8.42 1.67
N SER A 138 -4.28 -7.47 1.05
CA SER A 138 -4.86 -6.42 0.22
C SER A 138 -4.39 -6.59 -1.23
N GLY A 139 -5.10 -5.98 -2.19
CA GLY A 139 -4.78 -6.09 -3.62
C GLY A 139 -4.95 -4.77 -4.35
N VAL A 140 -4.37 -4.69 -5.55
CA VAL A 140 -4.45 -3.52 -6.44
C VAL A 140 -5.23 -3.92 -7.67
N CYS A 141 -6.30 -3.21 -8.01
CA CYS A 141 -7.11 -3.53 -9.17
C CYS A 141 -6.81 -2.62 -10.36
N LYS A 142 -6.62 -3.23 -11.54
CA LYS A 142 -6.42 -2.59 -12.84
C LYS A 142 -7.70 -2.69 -13.66
N ALA A 143 -8.28 -1.56 -14.03
CA ALA A 143 -9.51 -1.48 -14.81
C ALA A 143 -9.26 -0.84 -16.18
N ASP A 144 -8.43 -1.51 -17.00
CA ASP A 144 -7.97 -1.01 -18.31
C ASP A 144 -9.09 -0.89 -19.36
N ARG A 145 -10.22 -1.59 -19.17
CA ARG A 145 -11.39 -1.53 -20.07
C ARG A 145 -12.55 -0.70 -19.53
N ALA A 146 -12.47 -0.21 -18.29
CA ALA A 146 -13.58 0.47 -17.65
C ALA A 146 -13.89 1.83 -18.30
N VAL A 147 -12.85 2.59 -18.69
CA VAL A 147 -13.01 3.94 -19.24
C VAL A 147 -12.88 3.94 -20.77
N SER A 148 -13.99 4.22 -21.46
CA SER A 148 -13.95 4.38 -22.93
C SER A 148 -13.14 5.60 -23.38
N GLU A 149 -12.58 5.55 -24.60
CA GLU A 149 -11.86 6.69 -25.19
C GLU A 149 -12.73 7.95 -25.24
N ALA A 150 -14.03 7.81 -25.47
CA ALA A 150 -14.97 8.93 -25.48
C ALA A 150 -15.04 9.65 -24.12
N VAL A 151 -15.07 8.90 -23.01
CA VAL A 151 -15.03 9.49 -21.65
C VAL A 151 -13.69 10.16 -21.40
N ARG A 152 -12.58 9.56 -21.85
CA ARG A 152 -11.25 10.17 -21.75
C ARG A 152 -11.16 11.51 -22.50
N TYR A 153 -11.67 11.59 -23.72
CA TYR A 153 -11.69 12.86 -24.48
C TYR A 153 -12.61 13.90 -23.84
N GLN A 154 -13.75 13.48 -23.29
CA GLN A 154 -14.64 14.37 -22.53
C GLN A 154 -13.95 14.95 -21.28
N LEU A 155 -13.14 14.15 -20.58
CA LEU A 155 -12.35 14.59 -19.43
C LEU A 155 -11.27 15.60 -19.85
N GLN A 156 -10.54 15.32 -20.93
CA GLN A 156 -9.53 16.23 -21.46
C GLN A 156 -10.14 17.59 -21.81
N ASP A 157 -11.24 17.59 -22.57
CA ASP A 157 -11.96 18.80 -22.93
C ASP A 157 -12.49 19.53 -21.68
N ALA A 158 -13.12 18.82 -20.73
CA ALA A 158 -13.64 19.42 -19.51
C ALA A 158 -12.56 20.13 -18.68
N PHE A 159 -11.38 19.52 -18.55
CA PHE A 159 -10.30 20.05 -17.72
C PHE A 159 -9.42 21.07 -18.43
N ASP A 160 -9.36 21.09 -19.75
CA ASP A 160 -8.63 22.12 -20.49
C ASP A 160 -9.28 23.51 -20.37
N HIS A 161 -10.58 23.57 -20.05
CA HIS A 161 -11.31 24.81 -19.76
C HIS A 161 -11.10 25.31 -18.32
N LEU A 162 -10.50 24.52 -17.42
CA LEU A 162 -10.22 24.93 -16.05
C LEU A 162 -9.00 25.86 -16.00
N PRO A 163 -8.98 26.85 -15.09
CA PRO A 163 -7.85 27.75 -14.94
C PRO A 163 -6.60 26.97 -14.50
N LYS A 164 -5.55 27.00 -15.34
CA LYS A 164 -4.27 26.35 -15.03
C LYS A 164 -3.47 27.21 -14.06
N SER A 165 -2.81 26.57 -13.10
CA SER A 165 -1.94 27.21 -12.10
C SER A 165 -0.61 26.48 -12.03
N ALA A 166 0.47 27.24 -11.85
CA ALA A 166 1.80 26.68 -11.58
C ALA A 166 2.02 26.33 -10.10
N THR A 167 1.13 26.76 -9.21
CA THR A 167 1.34 26.68 -7.74
C THR A 167 0.48 25.64 -7.04
N HIS A 168 -0.54 25.10 -7.71
CA HIS A 168 -1.50 24.17 -7.14
C HIS A 168 -2.20 23.38 -8.25
N ASP A 169 -2.83 22.29 -7.86
CA ASP A 169 -3.54 21.38 -8.76
C ASP A 169 -4.82 22.01 -9.33
N LEU A 170 -5.30 21.50 -10.48
CA LEU A 170 -6.53 21.98 -11.13
C LEU A 170 -7.75 21.86 -10.21
N VAL A 171 -7.82 20.76 -9.47
CA VAL A 171 -8.72 20.57 -8.34
C VAL A 171 -7.87 20.08 -7.18
N ASP A 172 -7.49 21.02 -6.30
CA ASP A 172 -6.70 20.74 -5.10
C ASP A 172 -7.62 20.62 -3.86
N PRO A 173 -7.73 19.43 -3.22
CA PRO A 173 -8.54 19.25 -2.01
C PRO A 173 -8.00 20.00 -0.79
N SER A 174 -6.70 20.35 -0.79
CA SER A 174 -6.06 21.13 0.26
C SER A 174 -6.32 22.63 0.15
N LEU A 175 -6.90 23.11 -0.95
CA LEU A 175 -7.40 24.48 -1.03
C LEU A 175 -8.83 24.56 -0.51
N TYR A 176 -9.14 25.60 0.27
CA TYR A 176 -10.48 25.86 0.79
C TYR A 176 -11.08 24.69 1.61
N MET A 177 -10.22 23.92 2.27
CA MET A 177 -10.55 22.90 3.27
C MET A 177 -11.31 23.47 4.48
N LEU A 178 -11.92 22.61 5.29
CA LEU A 178 -12.47 22.99 6.59
C LEU A 178 -11.31 23.41 7.50
N ILE A 179 -11.36 24.65 8.03
CA ILE A 179 -10.42 25.13 9.04
C ILE A 179 -11.17 25.33 10.35
N TYR A 180 -10.80 24.56 11.37
CA TYR A 180 -11.41 24.63 12.70
C TYR A 180 -11.17 26.01 13.32
N GLY A 181 -12.24 26.62 13.84
CA GLY A 181 -12.22 27.99 14.37
C GLY A 181 -12.20 29.11 13.31
N ARG A 182 -12.37 28.80 12.02
CA ARG A 182 -12.34 29.79 10.92
C ARG A 182 -13.43 29.60 9.86
N THR A 183 -13.71 28.37 9.45
CA THR A 183 -14.69 28.07 8.40
C THR A 183 -16.11 28.15 8.95
N THR A 184 -17.05 28.69 8.15
CA THR A 184 -18.48 28.73 8.49
C THR A 184 -19.18 27.45 8.03
N VAL A 185 -19.94 26.82 8.92
CA VAL A 185 -20.59 25.52 8.74
C VAL A 185 -22.07 25.60 9.09
N LEU A 186 -22.92 24.93 8.33
CA LEU A 186 -24.34 24.74 8.62
C LEU A 186 -24.53 23.62 9.65
N SER A 187 -24.10 23.87 10.90
CA SER A 187 -24.04 22.86 11.96
C SER A 187 -25.36 22.55 12.67
N GLN A 188 -26.38 23.40 12.52
CA GLN A 188 -27.66 23.25 13.25
C GLN A 188 -28.82 22.79 12.35
N SER A 189 -28.86 23.31 11.13
CA SER A 189 -29.82 22.92 10.10
C SER A 189 -29.43 23.53 8.74
N GLY A 190 -29.89 22.91 7.67
CA GLY A 190 -29.69 23.36 6.30
C GLY A 190 -28.55 22.64 5.58
N ARG A 191 -28.52 22.81 4.26
CA ARG A 191 -27.50 22.24 3.37
C ARG A 191 -27.27 23.15 2.16
N VAL A 192 -26.08 23.07 1.59
CA VAL A 192 -25.75 23.66 0.30
C VAL A 192 -26.45 22.84 -0.79
N SER A 193 -27.29 23.48 -1.60
CA SER A 193 -28.00 22.82 -2.69
C SER A 193 -27.37 23.13 -4.04
N LEU A 194 -27.24 22.11 -4.89
CA LEU A 194 -26.84 22.24 -6.29
C LEU A 194 -28.03 22.41 -7.26
N ALA A 195 -29.27 22.50 -6.76
CA ALA A 195 -30.43 22.62 -7.64
C ALA A 195 -30.40 23.93 -8.45
N GLU A 196 -30.82 23.86 -9.72
CA GLU A 196 -30.84 25.02 -10.63
C GLU A 196 -31.57 26.22 -10.01
N GLY A 197 -30.92 27.38 -9.99
CA GLY A 197 -31.44 28.62 -9.39
C GLY A 197 -31.28 28.73 -7.87
N SER A 198 -30.72 27.72 -7.19
CA SER A 198 -30.41 27.81 -5.76
C SER A 198 -29.12 28.59 -5.52
N SER A 199 -29.10 29.41 -4.46
CA SER A 199 -27.89 30.09 -4.03
C SER A 199 -26.97 29.11 -3.29
N LEU A 200 -25.71 29.01 -3.72
CA LEU A 200 -24.66 28.28 -2.99
C LEU A 200 -24.38 28.88 -1.60
N TYR A 201 -24.80 30.13 -1.40
CA TYR A 201 -24.72 30.86 -0.15
C TYR A 201 -26.12 30.93 0.47
N PRO A 202 -26.40 30.16 1.54
CA PRO A 202 -27.72 30.16 2.16
C PRO A 202 -28.10 31.57 2.68
N PRO A 203 -29.40 31.92 2.68
CA PRO A 203 -29.86 33.23 3.12
C PRO A 203 -29.57 33.46 4.61
N SER A 204 -29.49 34.74 5.00
CA SER A 204 -29.11 35.22 6.34
C SER A 204 -29.96 34.75 7.53
N ILE A 205 -31.01 33.96 7.28
CA ILE A 205 -31.89 33.38 8.31
C ILE A 205 -31.20 32.22 9.04
N ASN A 206 -30.28 31.51 8.37
CA ASN A 206 -29.39 30.50 8.97
C ASN A 206 -27.93 30.89 8.72
N PRO A 207 -27.39 31.90 9.43
CA PRO A 207 -25.98 32.23 9.35
C PRO A 207 -25.23 31.05 9.99
N GLY A 208 -24.55 30.24 9.18
CA GLY A 208 -23.78 29.10 9.68
C GLY A 208 -22.87 29.48 10.86
N GLN A 209 -22.51 28.51 11.68
CA GLN A 209 -21.63 28.72 12.82
C GLN A 209 -20.18 28.49 12.43
N THR A 210 -19.25 29.19 13.07
CA THR A 210 -17.83 28.89 12.90
C THR A 210 -17.57 27.47 13.41
N ALA A 211 -16.85 26.67 12.62
CA ALA A 211 -16.42 25.34 13.02
C ALA A 211 -15.73 25.40 14.40
N PRO A 212 -16.06 24.49 15.34
CA PRO A 212 -15.47 24.51 16.67
C PRO A 212 -13.95 24.39 16.60
N ARG A 213 -13.25 24.95 17.60
CA ARG A 213 -11.82 24.68 17.78
C ARG A 213 -11.68 23.44 18.64
N HIS A 214 -10.71 22.60 18.29
CA HIS A 214 -10.37 21.41 19.05
C HIS A 214 -8.98 21.57 19.63
N ASP A 215 -8.84 21.15 20.88
CA ASP A 215 -7.52 20.84 21.40
C ASP A 215 -7.01 19.59 20.68
N HIS A 216 -5.72 19.54 20.40
CA HIS A 216 -5.12 18.39 19.73
C HIS A 216 -5.27 17.15 20.62
N PRO A 217 -5.60 15.94 20.11
CA PRO A 217 -5.80 14.75 20.94
C PRO A 217 -4.61 14.39 21.84
N LEU A 218 -3.38 14.74 21.42
CA LEU A 218 -2.17 14.66 22.28
C LEU A 218 -2.29 15.41 23.62
N SER A 219 -3.13 16.43 23.72
CA SER A 219 -3.40 17.13 24.98
C SER A 219 -4.15 16.27 26.00
N ILE A 220 -4.89 15.24 25.56
CA ILE A 220 -5.59 14.28 26.42
C ILE A 220 -4.56 13.46 27.21
N ILE A 221 -3.48 13.05 26.55
CA ILE A 221 -2.43 12.22 27.16
C ILE A 221 -1.28 13.03 27.78
N ALA A 222 -1.19 14.33 27.47
CA ALA A 222 -0.15 15.23 27.98
C ALA A 222 -0.02 15.26 29.53
N PRO A 223 -1.10 15.18 30.33
CA PRO A 223 -1.01 15.16 31.79
C PRO A 223 -0.35 13.91 32.37
N PHE A 224 -0.32 12.80 31.63
CA PHE A 224 0.29 11.57 32.09
C PHE A 224 1.82 11.62 31.92
N PRO A 225 2.60 11.16 32.92
CA PRO A 225 4.05 10.98 32.78
C PRO A 225 4.39 10.14 31.55
N ILE A 226 5.51 10.45 30.88
CA ILE A 226 5.92 9.79 29.63
C ILE A 226 5.93 8.25 29.79
N GLY A 227 6.40 7.72 30.92
CA GLY A 227 6.43 6.28 31.19
C GLY A 227 5.07 5.62 31.47
N LEU A 228 3.98 6.39 31.51
CA LEU A 228 2.60 5.90 31.69
C LEU A 228 1.72 6.14 30.43
N ARG A 229 2.29 6.69 29.35
CA ARG A 229 1.59 6.85 28.07
C ARG A 229 1.75 5.57 27.25
N TYR A 230 0.69 5.16 26.58
CA TYR A 230 0.77 4.09 25.58
C TYR A 230 1.37 4.67 24.29
N PRO A 231 2.55 4.21 23.82
CA PRO A 231 3.20 4.77 22.64
C PRO A 231 2.33 4.75 21.38
N ASP A 232 1.52 3.69 21.23
CA ASP A 232 0.65 3.50 20.07
C ASP A 232 -0.47 4.57 20.00
N GLU A 233 -1.01 4.99 21.14
CA GLU A 233 -2.00 6.08 21.21
C GLU A 233 -1.37 7.43 20.82
N GLU A 234 -0.13 7.69 21.27
CA GLU A 234 0.57 8.93 20.93
C GLU A 234 0.81 9.03 19.42
N LEU A 235 1.23 7.93 18.79
CA LEU A 235 1.46 7.87 17.34
C LEU A 235 0.15 8.01 16.57
N LYS A 236 -0.93 7.35 17.00
CA LYS A 236 -2.27 7.52 16.42
C LYS A 236 -2.71 8.99 16.45
N TYR A 237 -2.57 9.67 17.58
CA TYR A 237 -2.99 11.06 17.71
C TYR A 237 -2.20 12.05 16.85
N LYS A 238 -0.92 11.75 16.51
CA LYS A 238 -0.13 12.56 15.57
C LYS A 238 -0.66 12.50 14.13
N GLN A 239 -1.51 11.51 13.81
CA GLN A 239 -2.11 11.34 12.50
C GLN A 239 -3.52 11.97 12.39
N VAL A 240 -3.98 12.67 13.42
CA VAL A 240 -5.24 13.41 13.44
C VAL A 240 -4.95 14.90 13.34
N SER A 241 -5.58 15.62 12.41
CA SER A 241 -5.47 17.08 12.37
C SER A 241 -6.57 17.74 13.21
N SER A 242 -6.17 18.50 14.22
CA SER A 242 -7.08 19.38 14.98
C SER A 242 -7.24 20.77 14.36
N SER A 243 -6.54 21.05 13.26
CA SER A 243 -6.53 22.35 12.59
C SER A 243 -7.37 22.37 11.33
N SER A 244 -7.44 21.24 10.61
CA SER A 244 -8.11 21.16 9.31
C SER A 244 -8.67 19.78 8.94
N GLN A 245 -9.55 19.76 7.94
CA GLN A 245 -10.10 18.54 7.33
C GLN A 245 -10.43 18.80 5.85
N TRP A 246 -10.10 17.87 4.96
CA TRP A 246 -10.62 17.90 3.59
C TRP A 246 -12.15 17.75 3.56
N LEU A 247 -12.76 18.40 2.58
CA LEU A 247 -14.21 18.41 2.39
C LEU A 247 -14.59 17.48 1.23
N PRO A 248 -15.13 16.28 1.51
CA PRO A 248 -15.68 15.44 0.45
C PRO A 248 -16.91 16.09 -0.19
N CYS A 249 -17.20 15.70 -1.43
CA CYS A 249 -18.51 15.90 -2.02
C CYS A 249 -19.42 14.70 -1.74
N GLU A 250 -20.73 14.97 -1.80
CA GLU A 250 -21.78 14.01 -1.59
C GLU A 250 -22.19 13.33 -2.89
N VAL A 251 -22.27 12.01 -2.86
CA VAL A 251 -22.57 11.19 -4.02
C VAL A 251 -23.75 10.29 -3.70
N GLU A 252 -24.84 10.41 -4.47
CA GLU A 252 -26.01 9.55 -4.36
C GLU A 252 -26.09 8.62 -5.56
N PHE A 253 -26.63 7.43 -5.38
CA PHE A 253 -26.87 6.54 -6.50
C PHE A 253 -28.09 7.01 -7.30
N ALA A 254 -27.92 7.15 -8.60
CA ALA A 254 -28.91 7.76 -9.49
C ALA A 254 -30.11 6.84 -9.78
N GLU A 255 -29.89 5.53 -9.71
CA GLU A 255 -30.84 4.50 -10.10
C GLU A 255 -31.16 3.57 -8.91
N SER A 256 -32.22 2.76 -9.03
CA SER A 256 -32.60 1.79 -8.00
C SER A 256 -31.63 0.60 -7.88
N SER A 257 -30.80 0.38 -8.90
CA SER A 257 -29.80 -0.69 -8.98
C SER A 257 -28.61 -0.22 -9.82
N GLY A 258 -27.45 -0.85 -9.67
CA GLY A 258 -26.25 -0.52 -10.43
C GLY A 258 -25.46 0.65 -9.84
N THR A 259 -24.37 1.03 -10.53
CA THR A 259 -23.35 1.94 -10.00
C THR A 259 -23.45 3.37 -10.52
N ALA A 260 -24.51 3.72 -11.26
CA ALA A 260 -24.70 5.09 -11.73
C ALA A 260 -24.89 6.04 -10.54
N VAL A 261 -24.18 7.17 -10.53
CA VAL A 261 -24.19 8.12 -9.42
C VAL A 261 -24.44 9.56 -9.86
N ARG A 262 -24.84 10.40 -8.90
CA ARG A 262 -25.02 11.84 -9.02
C ARG A 262 -24.32 12.54 -7.86
N ILE A 263 -23.59 13.60 -8.16
CA ILE A 263 -22.99 14.45 -7.14
C ILE A 263 -24.06 15.46 -6.67
N THR A 264 -24.34 15.49 -5.37
CA THR A 264 -25.41 16.31 -4.79
C THR A 264 -24.94 17.52 -4.00
N SER A 265 -23.63 17.64 -3.75
CA SER A 265 -22.96 18.83 -3.20
C SER A 265 -21.75 19.22 -4.05
N TYR A 266 -21.30 20.47 -4.00
CA TYR A 266 -20.20 20.90 -4.87
C TYR A 266 -18.91 20.13 -4.57
N ILE A 267 -18.07 19.89 -5.58
CA ILE A 267 -16.72 19.38 -5.40
C ILE A 267 -15.85 20.52 -4.86
N ASN A 268 -15.15 20.29 -3.74
CA ASN A 268 -14.27 21.31 -3.17
C ASN A 268 -13.28 21.81 -4.23
N ASN A 269 -13.11 23.12 -4.31
CA ASN A 269 -12.26 23.78 -5.30
C ASN A 269 -12.68 23.61 -6.78
N LEU A 270 -13.88 23.11 -7.08
CA LEU A 270 -14.43 23.04 -8.45
C LEU A 270 -15.85 23.63 -8.52
N HIS A 271 -16.00 24.77 -9.21
CA HIS A 271 -17.29 25.49 -9.24
C HIS A 271 -18.37 24.67 -9.98
N PRO A 272 -19.61 24.59 -9.47
CA PRO A 272 -20.71 23.83 -10.09
C PRO A 272 -21.10 24.24 -11.52
N SER A 273 -20.70 25.42 -11.99
CA SER A 273 -20.90 25.82 -13.39
C SER A 273 -20.13 24.95 -14.38
N ASN A 274 -19.10 24.22 -13.94
CA ASN A 274 -18.34 23.29 -14.76
C ASN A 274 -19.09 21.97 -14.91
N THR A 275 -20.31 22.02 -15.47
CA THR A 275 -21.24 20.88 -15.54
C THR A 275 -20.64 19.67 -16.26
N GLN A 276 -19.82 19.90 -17.30
CA GLN A 276 -19.12 18.85 -18.01
C GLN A 276 -18.10 18.12 -17.11
N ALA A 277 -17.33 18.86 -16.30
CA ALA A 277 -16.38 18.27 -15.36
C ALA A 277 -17.11 17.41 -14.32
N TYR A 278 -18.20 17.91 -13.74
CA TYR A 278 -19.04 17.14 -12.81
C TYR A 278 -19.57 15.86 -13.45
N ALA A 279 -20.17 15.95 -14.65
CA ALA A 279 -20.69 14.79 -15.37
C ALA A 279 -19.62 13.75 -15.69
N THR A 280 -18.39 14.19 -16.00
CA THR A 280 -17.28 13.25 -16.22
C THR A 280 -16.75 12.62 -14.93
N ILE A 281 -16.72 13.36 -13.83
CA ILE A 281 -16.30 12.85 -12.51
C ILE A 281 -17.35 11.87 -11.96
N GLU A 282 -18.65 12.13 -12.13
CA GLU A 282 -19.73 11.19 -11.81
C GLU A 282 -19.54 9.85 -12.53
N LYS A 283 -19.19 9.87 -13.83
CA LYS A 283 -18.87 8.66 -14.58
C LYS A 283 -17.64 7.94 -14.02
N LEU A 284 -16.59 8.66 -13.65
CA LEU A 284 -15.39 8.04 -13.05
C LEU A 284 -15.71 7.40 -11.70
N ILE A 285 -16.50 8.06 -10.84
CA ILE A 285 -16.94 7.48 -9.56
C ILE A 285 -17.78 6.22 -9.82
N SER A 286 -18.71 6.28 -10.78
CA SER A 286 -19.52 5.13 -11.18
C SER A 286 -18.68 3.92 -11.61
N LEU A 287 -17.59 4.16 -12.34
CA LEU A 287 -16.65 3.14 -12.80
C LEU A 287 -15.69 2.66 -11.70
N ALA A 288 -15.46 3.45 -10.65
CA ALA A 288 -14.60 3.11 -9.52
C ALA A 288 -15.27 2.15 -8.52
N ILE A 289 -16.60 2.14 -8.44
CA ILE A 289 -17.35 1.35 -7.44
C ILE A 289 -17.06 -0.15 -7.53
N GLY A 290 -17.08 -0.73 -8.74
CA GLY A 290 -16.77 -2.15 -8.92
C GLY A 290 -15.36 -2.52 -8.44
N PRO A 291 -14.31 -1.86 -8.95
CA PRO A 291 -12.96 -2.03 -8.46
C PRO A 291 -12.78 -1.76 -6.95
N TRP A 292 -13.48 -0.77 -6.37
CA TRP A 292 -13.49 -0.55 -4.92
C TRP A 292 -14.07 -1.73 -4.14
N ASN A 293 -15.18 -2.32 -4.60
CA ASN A 293 -15.77 -3.51 -3.99
C ASN A 293 -14.78 -4.70 -3.96
N ASP A 294 -13.88 -4.78 -4.95
CA ASP A 294 -12.89 -5.85 -5.04
C ASP A 294 -11.70 -5.67 -4.09
N VAL A 295 -11.31 -4.42 -3.79
CA VAL A 295 -10.10 -4.11 -2.98
C VAL A 295 -10.41 -3.74 -1.53
N LEU A 296 -11.60 -3.24 -1.21
CA LEU A 296 -11.98 -2.85 0.16
C LEU A 296 -11.89 -4.03 1.13
N VAL A 297 -11.25 -3.78 2.27
CA VAL A 297 -11.00 -4.80 3.29
C VAL A 297 -11.84 -4.53 4.53
N LYS A 298 -12.49 -5.55 5.08
CA LYS A 298 -13.38 -5.45 6.23
C LYS A 298 -12.95 -6.40 7.36
N GLY A 299 -13.00 -5.91 8.59
CA GLY A 299 -12.67 -6.69 9.77
C GLY A 299 -11.19 -7.09 9.81
N VAL A 300 -10.90 -8.14 10.58
CA VAL A 300 -9.53 -8.61 10.82
C VAL A 300 -8.92 -9.46 9.69
N ARG A 301 -9.70 -9.85 8.67
CA ARG A 301 -9.26 -10.79 7.62
C ARG A 301 -8.99 -10.10 6.29
N GLY A 302 -7.92 -10.51 5.61
CA GLY A 302 -7.61 -10.10 4.24
C GLY A 302 -8.58 -10.62 3.19
N ARG A 303 -8.35 -10.19 1.94
CA ARG A 303 -9.12 -10.59 0.75
C ARG A 303 -8.71 -11.98 0.25
N MET A 304 -7.41 -12.28 0.27
CA MET A 304 -6.87 -13.53 -0.26
C MET A 304 -6.02 -14.26 0.79
N PRO A 305 -6.10 -15.59 0.87
CA PRO A 305 -5.19 -16.37 1.70
C PRO A 305 -3.84 -16.57 1.02
N ARG A 306 -2.84 -16.99 1.81
CA ARG A 306 -1.54 -17.45 1.30
C ARG A 306 -1.74 -18.54 0.24
N ARG A 307 -0.85 -18.60 -0.74
CA ARG A 307 -0.68 -19.71 -1.70
C ARG A 307 0.29 -20.75 -1.15
N ILE A 308 1.22 -20.32 -0.30
CA ILE A 308 2.22 -21.16 0.36
C ILE A 308 2.11 -20.92 1.86
N TYR A 309 1.77 -21.98 2.61
CA TYR A 309 1.66 -21.91 4.07
C TYR A 309 2.60 -22.92 4.71
N THR A 310 3.55 -22.45 5.51
CA THR A 310 4.51 -23.29 6.21
C THR A 310 4.98 -22.65 7.51
N TYR A 311 5.34 -23.47 8.49
CA TYR A 311 6.03 -23.05 9.71
C TYR A 311 7.55 -23.29 9.65
N GLY A 312 8.09 -23.84 8.57
CA GLY A 312 9.53 -24.11 8.46
C GLY A 312 9.98 -24.46 7.05
N VAL A 313 11.17 -25.03 6.94
CA VAL A 313 11.77 -25.41 5.65
C VAL A 313 12.11 -26.89 5.54
N THR A 314 12.06 -27.65 6.64
CA THR A 314 12.28 -29.09 6.64
C THR A 314 11.53 -29.80 7.77
N ASP A 315 11.18 -31.07 7.54
CA ASP A 315 10.62 -32.03 8.48
C ASP A 315 11.69 -32.78 9.30
N ARG A 316 12.99 -32.51 9.07
CA ARG A 316 14.10 -33.15 9.80
C ARG A 316 14.06 -32.86 11.29
N ASP A 317 14.45 -33.85 12.09
CA ASP A 317 14.58 -33.74 13.56
C ASP A 317 15.52 -32.60 14.01
N LYS A 318 16.50 -32.25 13.17
CA LYS A 318 17.41 -31.13 13.40
C LYS A 318 17.17 -30.06 12.34
N ALA A 319 17.05 -28.81 12.80
CA ALA A 319 17.01 -27.68 11.89
C ALA A 319 18.31 -27.57 11.08
N PRO A 320 18.26 -27.07 9.83
CA PRO A 320 19.44 -26.92 8.98
C PRO A 320 20.60 -26.21 9.68
N MET A 321 20.33 -25.17 10.47
CA MET A 321 21.38 -24.46 11.24
C MET A 321 22.14 -25.33 12.26
N ASN A 322 21.54 -26.43 12.72
CA ASN A 322 22.09 -27.33 13.75
C ASN A 322 22.80 -28.56 13.16
N GLU A 323 22.84 -28.68 11.84
CA GLU A 323 23.66 -29.67 11.16
C GLU A 323 25.15 -29.26 11.26
N CYS A 324 26.07 -30.19 11.02
CA CYS A 324 27.49 -29.84 10.90
C CYS A 324 28.13 -30.70 9.80
N PRO A 325 29.41 -30.47 9.45
CA PRO A 325 30.07 -31.21 8.39
C PRO A 325 30.00 -32.74 8.59
N PRO A 326 30.04 -33.52 7.48
CA PRO A 326 30.08 -34.98 7.52
C PRO A 326 31.21 -35.51 8.42
N GLU A 327 30.93 -36.54 9.23
CA GLU A 327 31.89 -37.05 10.23
C GLU A 327 33.17 -37.63 9.61
N ASP A 328 33.12 -38.07 8.35
CA ASP A 328 34.26 -38.57 7.58
C ASP A 328 35.23 -37.46 7.13
N VAL A 329 34.73 -36.23 7.03
CA VAL A 329 35.49 -35.02 6.69
C VAL A 329 35.83 -34.21 7.95
N LEU A 330 34.96 -34.18 8.97
CA LEU A 330 35.22 -33.53 10.26
C LEU A 330 34.79 -34.44 11.44
N PRO A 331 35.73 -35.19 12.03
CA PRO A 331 35.46 -36.04 13.19
C PRO A 331 35.06 -35.22 14.43
N ARG A 332 34.08 -35.73 15.20
CA ARG A 332 33.49 -34.99 16.35
C ARG A 332 33.75 -35.60 17.73
N GLN A 333 34.46 -36.72 17.80
CA GLN A 333 34.72 -37.42 19.07
C GLN A 333 36.13 -37.08 19.55
N TRP A 334 36.31 -36.83 20.86
CA TRP A 334 37.60 -36.39 21.43
C TRP A 334 38.81 -37.29 21.10
N ASN A 335 38.57 -38.60 20.90
CA ASN A 335 39.59 -39.58 20.53
C ASN A 335 39.84 -39.68 19.02
N LYS A 336 39.08 -38.93 18.22
CA LYS A 336 39.15 -38.80 16.77
C LYS A 336 39.41 -37.36 16.31
N ASP A 337 39.56 -36.41 17.24
CA ASP A 337 39.84 -35.00 16.93
C ASP A 337 41.04 -34.86 15.99
N ILE A 338 40.94 -33.89 15.08
CA ILE A 338 41.96 -33.56 14.09
C ILE A 338 43.13 -32.85 14.79
N THR A 339 44.00 -33.60 15.45
CA THR A 339 45.21 -33.04 16.05
C THR A 339 46.46 -33.73 15.55
N ARG A 340 47.52 -32.95 15.36
CA ARG A 340 48.83 -33.45 14.90
C ARG A 340 49.46 -34.49 15.84
N ARG A 341 48.98 -34.59 17.09
CA ARG A 341 49.46 -35.56 18.09
C ARG A 341 48.66 -36.86 18.07
N SER A 342 47.44 -36.83 17.56
CA SER A 342 46.52 -37.96 17.60
C SER A 342 46.64 -38.89 16.38
N TRP A 343 47.19 -38.40 15.26
CA TRP A 343 47.14 -39.10 13.97
C TRP A 343 48.55 -39.33 13.39
N THR A 344 48.72 -40.46 12.72
CA THR A 344 49.92 -40.79 11.95
C THR A 344 49.98 -40.00 10.64
N HIS A 345 51.16 -39.97 10.00
CA HIS A 345 51.33 -39.31 8.71
C HIS A 345 50.46 -39.92 7.59
N GLU A 346 50.23 -41.23 7.62
CA GLU A 346 49.38 -41.92 6.63
C GLU A 346 47.90 -41.58 6.84
N GLU A 347 47.41 -41.63 8.09
CA GLU A 347 46.05 -41.23 8.44
C GLU A 347 45.77 -39.76 8.09
N TRP A 348 46.74 -38.87 8.29
CA TRP A 348 46.66 -37.47 7.87
C TRP A 348 46.54 -37.33 6.35
N ALA A 349 47.37 -38.05 5.60
CA ALA A 349 47.37 -37.99 4.13
C ALA A 349 46.04 -38.49 3.54
N ASP A 350 45.52 -39.61 4.07
CA ASP A 350 44.23 -40.18 3.65
C ASP A 350 43.06 -39.23 3.92
N HIS A 351 43.08 -38.54 5.05
CA HIS A 351 42.07 -37.53 5.36
C HIS A 351 42.18 -36.30 4.49
N CYS A 352 43.39 -35.77 4.27
CA CYS A 352 43.57 -34.67 3.32
C CYS A 352 43.08 -35.04 1.92
N ALA A 353 43.19 -36.30 1.50
CA ALA A 353 42.60 -36.76 0.24
C ALA A 353 41.05 -36.64 0.25
N LYS A 354 40.39 -37.10 1.31
CA LYS A 354 38.93 -36.94 1.48
C LYS A 354 38.50 -35.47 1.51
N VAL A 355 39.26 -34.61 2.20
CA VAL A 355 38.98 -33.18 2.24
C VAL A 355 39.13 -32.57 0.84
N LYS A 356 40.15 -32.95 0.06
CA LYS A 356 40.27 -32.49 -1.34
C LYS A 356 39.08 -32.88 -2.20
N ASP A 357 38.62 -34.13 -2.10
CA ASP A 357 37.43 -34.60 -2.81
C ASP A 357 36.19 -33.81 -2.38
N TYR A 358 36.06 -33.50 -1.09
CA TYR A 358 34.99 -32.66 -0.54
C TYR A 358 35.05 -31.21 -1.06
N LEU A 359 36.24 -30.62 -1.15
CA LEU A 359 36.42 -29.25 -1.66
C LEU A 359 36.08 -29.14 -3.16
N GLN A 360 36.16 -30.23 -3.93
CA GLN A 360 35.81 -30.28 -5.35
C GLN A 360 34.30 -30.28 -5.62
N LEU A 361 33.45 -30.51 -4.62
CA LEU A 361 32.00 -30.46 -4.78
C LEU A 361 31.57 -29.08 -5.28
N LEU A 362 30.55 -29.00 -6.14
CA LEU A 362 30.08 -27.71 -6.64
C LEU A 362 29.39 -26.92 -5.53
N ASP A 363 29.80 -25.65 -5.36
CA ASP A 363 29.17 -24.74 -4.42
C ASP A 363 27.70 -24.54 -4.79
N VAL A 364 26.83 -24.48 -3.77
CA VAL A 364 25.41 -24.18 -3.99
C VAL A 364 25.26 -22.69 -4.27
N ASP A 365 24.28 -22.28 -5.06
CA ASP A 365 23.98 -20.86 -5.26
C ASP A 365 23.66 -20.17 -3.92
N PRO A 366 24.23 -18.97 -3.62
CA PRO A 366 23.96 -18.22 -2.41
C PRO A 366 22.48 -18.06 -2.03
N LYS A 367 21.58 -18.04 -3.01
CA LYS A 367 20.12 -17.97 -2.82
C LYS A 367 19.58 -19.15 -2.01
N TYR A 368 20.11 -20.35 -2.23
CA TYR A 368 19.66 -21.58 -1.56
C TYR A 368 20.54 -21.99 -0.37
N ARG A 369 21.65 -21.30 -0.12
CA ARG A 369 22.50 -21.57 1.05
C ARG A 369 21.75 -21.24 2.33
N VAL A 370 21.99 -22.00 3.39
CA VAL A 370 21.45 -21.66 4.72
C VAL A 370 22.23 -20.50 5.31
N PHE A 371 23.55 -20.62 5.37
CA PHE A 371 24.40 -19.68 6.07
C PHE A 371 24.81 -18.50 5.18
N PRO A 372 24.85 -17.26 5.73
CA PRO A 372 25.61 -16.18 5.13
C PRO A 372 27.13 -16.48 5.23
N PRO A 373 27.97 -15.83 4.41
CA PRO A 373 29.42 -15.89 4.61
C PRO A 373 29.83 -15.26 5.94
N GLU A 374 30.75 -15.90 6.65
CA GLU A 374 31.39 -15.32 7.84
C GLU A 374 32.52 -14.36 7.46
N PRO A 375 32.86 -13.35 8.29
CA PRO A 375 33.95 -12.41 8.00
C PRO A 375 35.31 -13.08 7.77
N GLU A 376 35.55 -14.22 8.40
CA GLU A 376 36.78 -15.01 8.26
C GLU A 376 36.74 -16.00 7.07
N ASP A 377 35.59 -16.14 6.39
CA ASP A 377 35.47 -17.02 5.24
C ASP A 377 36.29 -16.50 4.04
N PRO A 378 36.93 -17.40 3.28
CA PRO A 378 37.52 -17.02 2.01
C PRO A 378 36.49 -16.41 1.05
N PRO A 379 36.87 -15.46 0.18
CA PRO A 379 35.98 -14.83 -0.79
C PRO A 379 35.14 -15.84 -1.57
N GLN A 380 33.83 -15.60 -1.70
CA GLN A 380 32.90 -16.56 -2.31
C GLN A 380 33.22 -16.90 -3.77
N THR A 381 33.95 -16.03 -4.47
CA THR A 381 34.37 -16.20 -5.87
C THR A 381 35.57 -17.12 -6.04
N GLU A 382 36.26 -17.47 -4.95
CA GLU A 382 37.51 -18.24 -5.01
C GLU A 382 37.27 -19.75 -4.88
N ASP A 383 38.08 -20.52 -5.61
CA ASP A 383 38.19 -21.97 -5.47
C ASP A 383 38.91 -22.32 -4.17
N LEU A 384 38.17 -22.86 -3.21
CA LEU A 384 38.70 -23.22 -1.89
C LEU A 384 39.84 -24.23 -1.96
N LEU A 385 39.83 -25.13 -2.96
CA LEU A 385 40.93 -26.09 -3.12
C LEU A 385 42.21 -25.38 -3.59
N GLY A 386 42.09 -24.47 -4.56
CA GLY A 386 43.19 -23.66 -5.09
C GLY A 386 43.84 -22.73 -4.05
N LEU A 387 43.11 -22.32 -3.02
CA LEU A 387 43.62 -21.47 -1.94
C LEU A 387 44.52 -22.20 -0.93
N MET A 388 44.39 -23.51 -0.81
CA MET A 388 45.08 -24.27 0.24
C MET A 388 46.55 -24.50 -0.09
N THR A 389 47.45 -23.78 0.60
CA THR A 389 48.91 -23.96 0.44
C THR A 389 49.42 -25.21 1.17
N PRO A 390 50.64 -25.72 0.86
CA PRO A 390 51.24 -26.83 1.58
C PRO A 390 51.35 -26.61 3.10
N GLU A 391 51.58 -25.37 3.54
CA GLU A 391 51.63 -25.00 4.95
C GLU A 391 50.24 -25.10 5.60
N MET A 392 49.19 -24.67 4.89
CA MET A 392 47.80 -24.79 5.36
C MET A 392 47.39 -26.26 5.47
N TRP A 393 47.73 -27.10 4.48
CA TRP A 393 47.52 -28.55 4.54
C TRP A 393 48.31 -29.25 5.66
N ALA A 394 49.36 -28.63 6.21
CA ALA A 394 50.10 -29.16 7.36
C ALA A 394 49.52 -28.73 8.71
N SER A 395 48.55 -27.81 8.71
CA SER A 395 47.89 -27.24 9.89
C SER A 395 46.48 -27.82 10.05
N PRO A 396 46.23 -28.67 11.06
CA PRO A 396 44.89 -29.18 11.35
C PRO A 396 43.83 -28.09 11.48
N LYS A 397 44.18 -26.97 12.11
CA LYS A 397 43.30 -25.82 12.28
C LYS A 397 42.86 -25.22 10.93
N SER A 398 43.81 -25.07 10.00
CA SER A 398 43.52 -24.48 8.68
C SER A 398 42.69 -25.44 7.81
N VAL A 399 42.90 -26.75 7.95
CA VAL A 399 42.05 -27.77 7.32
C VAL A 399 40.63 -27.74 7.91
N GLU A 400 40.47 -27.59 9.22
CA GLU A 400 39.17 -27.44 9.86
C GLU A 400 38.44 -26.17 9.40
N GLU A 401 39.13 -25.02 9.37
CA GLU A 401 38.59 -23.73 8.90
C GLU A 401 38.06 -23.84 7.45
N ILE A 402 38.82 -24.46 6.53
CA ILE A 402 38.37 -24.59 5.14
C ILE A 402 37.21 -25.58 4.97
N ILE A 403 37.13 -26.61 5.82
CA ILE A 403 36.00 -27.56 5.82
C ILE A 403 34.72 -26.84 6.22
N TRP A 404 34.76 -25.99 7.25
CA TRP A 404 33.61 -25.20 7.67
C TRP A 404 33.17 -24.20 6.62
N ALA A 405 34.12 -23.48 6.02
CA ALA A 405 33.85 -22.58 4.90
C ALA A 405 33.17 -23.34 3.74
N LYS A 406 33.70 -24.50 3.34
CA LYS A 406 33.11 -25.33 2.29
C LYS A 406 31.72 -25.84 2.68
N TRP A 407 31.56 -26.31 3.90
CA TRP A 407 30.28 -26.80 4.40
C TRP A 407 29.20 -25.72 4.34
N ARG A 408 29.49 -24.48 4.79
CA ARG A 408 28.56 -23.35 4.64
C ARG A 408 28.16 -23.10 3.17
N ARG A 409 29.11 -23.26 2.23
CA ARG A 409 28.85 -23.12 0.78
C ARG A 409 28.03 -24.25 0.17
N LEU A 410 28.08 -25.45 0.74
CA LEU A 410 27.32 -26.62 0.30
C LEU A 410 25.98 -26.76 1.01
N HIS A 411 25.83 -26.18 2.20
CA HIS A 411 24.67 -26.36 3.05
C HIS A 411 23.46 -25.59 2.52
N ARG A 412 22.43 -26.32 2.10
CA ARG A 412 21.28 -25.77 1.38
C ARG A 412 19.95 -26.07 2.05
N PHE A 413 18.99 -25.16 1.89
CA PHE A 413 17.57 -25.43 2.16
C PHE A 413 16.79 -25.39 0.84
N SER A 414 15.52 -25.80 0.88
CA SER A 414 14.62 -25.73 -0.28
C SER A 414 13.43 -24.84 0.08
N TYR A 415 13.06 -23.96 -0.85
CA TYR A 415 11.86 -23.15 -0.68
C TYR A 415 10.61 -24.04 -0.75
N PRO A 416 9.60 -23.78 0.09
CA PRO A 416 8.31 -24.43 -0.02
C PRO A 416 7.64 -24.05 -1.35
N GLU A 417 6.84 -24.97 -1.88
CA GLU A 417 6.17 -24.79 -3.17
C GLU A 417 4.64 -24.74 -2.99
N PRO A 418 3.92 -23.99 -3.84
CA PRO A 418 2.48 -23.99 -3.82
C PRO A 418 1.94 -25.35 -4.31
N GLY A 419 0.71 -25.67 -3.90
CA GLY A 419 0.08 -26.94 -4.26
C GLY A 419 0.55 -28.14 -3.44
N VAL A 420 1.45 -27.97 -2.47
CA VAL A 420 1.91 -29.06 -1.58
C VAL A 420 0.94 -29.22 -0.39
N SER A 421 0.57 -28.11 0.25
CA SER A 421 -0.42 -28.06 1.33
C SER A 421 -1.84 -28.32 0.84
N TYR A 422 -2.28 -27.56 -0.14
CA TYR A 422 -3.64 -27.59 -0.70
C TYR A 422 -3.59 -27.29 -2.19
N SER A 423 -4.55 -27.83 -2.94
CA SER A 423 -4.65 -27.59 -4.38
C SER A 423 -5.12 -26.16 -4.69
N TYR A 424 -4.98 -25.74 -5.96
CA TYR A 424 -5.52 -24.45 -6.41
C TYR A 424 -7.05 -24.36 -6.23
N GLU A 425 -7.77 -25.47 -6.44
CA GLU A 425 -9.22 -25.52 -6.24
C GLU A 425 -9.59 -25.46 -4.75
N ASP A 426 -8.81 -26.07 -3.87
CA ASP A 426 -9.02 -25.94 -2.42
C ASP A 426 -8.74 -24.50 -1.94
N TRP A 427 -7.71 -23.85 -2.47
CA TRP A 427 -7.42 -22.43 -2.22
C TRP A 427 -8.61 -21.54 -2.61
N LYS A 428 -9.20 -21.75 -3.81
CA LYS A 428 -10.42 -21.04 -4.25
C LYS A 428 -11.62 -21.25 -3.36
N LEU A 429 -11.73 -22.43 -2.73
CA LEU A 429 -12.79 -22.74 -1.78
C LEU A 429 -12.50 -22.26 -0.36
N GLY A 430 -11.32 -21.67 -0.11
CA GLY A 430 -10.91 -21.19 1.21
C GLY A 430 -10.35 -22.27 2.13
N LYS A 431 -10.16 -23.50 1.64
CA LYS A 431 -9.63 -24.62 2.43
C LYS A 431 -8.11 -24.55 2.58
N THR A 432 -7.65 -23.55 3.33
CA THR A 432 -6.24 -23.17 3.43
C THR A 432 -5.63 -23.42 4.82
N ALA A 433 -6.27 -24.26 5.63
CA ALA A 433 -5.89 -24.51 7.01
C ALA A 433 -4.77 -25.55 7.18
N ASP A 434 -4.34 -26.24 6.13
CA ASP A 434 -3.30 -27.29 6.25
C ASP A 434 -1.93 -26.74 5.81
N PRO A 435 -1.02 -26.39 6.73
CA PRO A 435 0.32 -25.93 6.36
C PRO A 435 1.20 -27.09 5.88
N ILE A 436 2.14 -26.83 4.96
CA ILE A 436 3.12 -27.81 4.44
C ILE A 436 3.92 -28.45 5.59
N LEU A 437 4.37 -27.62 6.52
CA LEU A 437 4.97 -28.05 7.77
C LEU A 437 4.16 -27.45 8.91
N GLY A 438 3.63 -28.31 9.78
CA GLY A 438 2.87 -27.91 10.94
C GLY A 438 3.69 -27.14 11.97
N PRO A 439 3.00 -26.49 12.92
CA PRO A 439 3.67 -25.75 13.98
C PRO A 439 4.54 -26.66 14.84
N TRP A 440 5.77 -26.22 15.09
CA TRP A 440 6.73 -26.87 15.97
C TRP A 440 6.24 -26.77 17.42
N LYS A 441 6.38 -27.85 18.18
CA LYS A 441 5.92 -27.93 19.59
C LYS A 441 6.73 -26.96 20.46
N SER A 442 6.29 -25.71 20.60
CA SER A 442 6.79 -24.77 21.62
C SER A 442 5.98 -24.91 22.92
N ARG A 443 6.43 -24.23 23.98
CA ARG A 443 5.68 -24.10 25.25
C ARG A 443 4.46 -23.18 25.15
N SER A 444 4.32 -22.42 24.07
CA SER A 444 3.32 -21.39 23.85
C SER A 444 2.09 -21.92 23.09
N GLU A 445 0.91 -21.39 23.42
CA GLU A 445 -0.30 -21.59 22.61
C GLU A 445 -0.11 -20.83 21.29
N TYR A 446 -0.18 -21.53 20.16
CA TYR A 446 -0.21 -20.93 18.83
C TYR A 446 -1.65 -20.92 18.30
N GLU A 447 -1.99 -19.91 17.50
CA GLU A 447 -3.26 -19.92 16.80
C GLU A 447 -3.30 -21.09 15.81
N LEU A 448 -4.33 -21.90 15.94
CA LEU A 448 -4.55 -23.00 15.00
C LEU A 448 -4.85 -22.41 13.62
N PRO A 449 -4.22 -22.95 12.56
CA PRO A 449 -4.61 -22.67 11.19
C PRO A 449 -6.14 -22.68 11.00
N ARG A 450 -6.68 -21.66 10.32
CA ARG A 450 -8.10 -21.56 10.00
C ARG A 450 -8.30 -21.51 8.50
N GLU A 451 -9.46 -21.99 8.07
CA GLU A 451 -9.91 -21.82 6.69
C GLU A 451 -10.17 -20.34 6.41
N HIS A 452 -9.89 -19.94 5.17
CA HIS A 452 -10.17 -18.59 4.70
C HIS A 452 -11.66 -18.43 4.39
N GLU A 453 -12.27 -17.40 4.93
CA GLU A 453 -13.67 -17.07 4.68
C GLU A 453 -13.72 -15.89 3.72
N TYR A 454 -14.05 -16.17 2.46
CA TYR A 454 -14.27 -15.12 1.47
C TYR A 454 -15.53 -14.31 1.80
N TYR A 455 -15.45 -13.01 1.58
CA TYR A 455 -16.56 -12.08 1.72
C TYR A 455 -16.68 -11.16 0.50
N SER A 456 -17.89 -10.69 0.25
CA SER A 456 -18.19 -9.72 -0.80
C SER A 456 -18.53 -8.36 -0.21
N VAL A 457 -18.02 -7.30 -0.83
CA VAL A 457 -18.45 -5.93 -0.59
C VAL A 457 -19.30 -5.48 -1.77
N SER A 458 -20.39 -4.77 -1.51
CA SER A 458 -21.18 -4.10 -2.55
C SER A 458 -21.60 -2.74 -2.00
N LEU A 459 -20.84 -1.70 -2.35
CA LEU A 459 -21.10 -0.34 -1.92
C LEU A 459 -22.49 0.12 -2.38
N GLU A 460 -22.87 -0.24 -3.59
CA GLU A 460 -24.11 0.14 -4.24
C GLU A 460 -25.34 -0.55 -3.66
N ASP A 461 -25.20 -1.71 -3.02
CA ASP A 461 -26.31 -2.37 -2.33
C ASP A 461 -26.35 -1.97 -0.85
N GLN A 462 -25.19 -1.86 -0.20
CA GLN A 462 -25.09 -1.56 1.24
C GLN A 462 -25.37 -0.09 1.57
N PHE A 463 -24.90 0.84 0.75
CA PHE A 463 -24.94 2.28 1.06
C PHE A 463 -25.82 3.09 0.12
N ARG A 464 -26.72 2.45 -0.63
CA ARG A 464 -27.58 3.14 -1.61
C ARG A 464 -28.35 4.31 -1.04
N GLN A 465 -28.97 4.10 0.13
CA GLN A 465 -29.84 5.08 0.79
C GLN A 465 -29.04 6.23 1.43
N GLN A 466 -27.84 5.92 1.93
CA GLN A 466 -26.98 6.88 2.62
C GLN A 466 -26.13 7.71 1.64
N GLY A 467 -25.76 7.12 0.51
CA GLY A 467 -24.80 7.68 -0.44
C GLY A 467 -23.35 7.50 0.01
N LEU A 468 -22.43 7.97 -0.82
CA LEU A 468 -20.99 7.93 -0.59
C LEU A 468 -20.45 9.36 -0.39
N GLN A 469 -19.28 9.46 0.23
CA GLN A 469 -18.50 10.69 0.32
C GLN A 469 -17.19 10.49 -0.45
N VAL A 470 -16.91 11.38 -1.41
CA VAL A 470 -15.74 11.27 -2.29
C VAL A 470 -14.96 12.58 -2.27
N ILE A 471 -13.65 12.48 -2.05
CA ILE A 471 -12.72 13.61 -2.21
C ILE A 471 -12.10 13.50 -3.60
N VAL A 472 -12.03 14.62 -4.32
CA VAL A 472 -11.55 14.65 -5.71
C VAL A 472 -10.29 15.49 -5.80
N ARG A 473 -9.28 14.97 -6.48
CA ARG A 473 -8.10 15.71 -6.91
C ARG A 473 -7.88 15.56 -8.40
N VAL A 474 -7.54 16.66 -9.07
CA VAL A 474 -7.20 16.65 -10.49
C VAL A 474 -5.88 17.40 -10.64
N PHE A 475 -4.83 16.70 -11.08
CA PHE A 475 -3.48 17.26 -11.14
C PHE A 475 -2.78 16.97 -12.48
N SER A 476 -1.75 17.76 -12.75
CA SER A 476 -0.88 17.65 -13.94
C SER A 476 0.57 17.70 -13.48
N ILE A 477 1.36 16.71 -13.88
CA ILE A 477 2.81 16.75 -13.79
C ILE A 477 3.31 17.09 -15.19
N ASP A 478 3.77 18.32 -15.39
CA ASP A 478 4.31 18.79 -16.67
C ASP A 478 5.83 18.88 -16.57
N LEU A 479 6.53 18.13 -17.43
CA LEU A 479 7.99 18.12 -17.52
C LEU A 479 8.45 18.98 -18.69
N THR A 480 9.46 19.81 -18.44
CA THR A 480 10.03 20.74 -19.42
C THR A 480 11.50 20.42 -19.67
N SER A 481 12.11 21.04 -20.67
CA SER A 481 13.56 20.89 -20.89
C SER A 481 14.39 21.44 -19.72
N ASP A 482 13.87 22.41 -18.97
CA ASP A 482 14.52 22.99 -17.78
C ASP A 482 14.31 22.13 -16.52
N GLU A 483 13.14 21.48 -16.42
CA GLU A 483 12.78 20.55 -15.34
C GLU A 483 12.36 19.18 -15.93
N PRO A 484 13.32 18.36 -16.41
CA PRO A 484 13.00 17.14 -17.15
C PRO A 484 12.77 15.90 -16.28
N HIS A 485 12.81 16.04 -14.95
CA HIS A 485 12.74 14.93 -13.99
C HIS A 485 11.67 15.18 -12.93
N TYR A 486 10.79 14.21 -12.70
CA TYR A 486 9.92 14.12 -11.53
C TYR A 486 10.57 13.17 -10.51
N SER A 487 10.72 13.62 -9.26
CA SER A 487 11.44 12.89 -8.22
C SER A 487 10.70 11.68 -7.64
N GLY A 488 9.39 11.57 -7.86
CA GLY A 488 8.56 10.62 -7.14
C GLY A 488 8.30 11.03 -5.69
N ASP A 489 7.69 10.12 -4.94
CA ASP A 489 7.46 10.28 -3.51
C ASP A 489 8.71 9.84 -2.72
N PRO A 490 9.07 10.54 -1.63
CA PRO A 490 10.28 10.22 -0.86
C PRO A 490 10.19 8.86 -0.17
N ASP A 491 9.00 8.50 0.33
CA ASP A 491 8.74 7.25 1.05
C ASP A 491 7.30 6.76 0.83
N PHE A 492 7.03 5.52 1.23
CA PHE A 492 5.70 4.91 1.24
C PHE A 492 4.78 5.64 2.22
N HIS A 493 3.55 5.95 1.79
CA HIS A 493 2.55 6.62 2.63
C HIS A 493 1.15 6.07 2.39
N VAL A 494 0.23 6.39 3.31
CA VAL A 494 -1.22 6.25 3.10
C VAL A 494 -1.84 7.60 2.79
N ASP A 495 -2.99 7.60 2.11
CA ASP A 495 -3.69 8.84 1.79
C ASP A 495 -4.52 9.33 2.99
N GLY A 496 -4.51 10.65 3.21
CA GLY A 496 -5.37 11.32 4.19
C GLY A 496 -4.81 11.41 5.62
N MET A 497 -5.56 12.12 6.47
CA MET A 497 -5.42 12.09 7.93
C MET A 497 -6.51 11.18 8.53
N LEU A 498 -6.33 10.70 9.76
CA LEU A 498 -7.30 9.79 10.40
C LEU A 498 -8.71 10.38 10.51
N ASN A 499 -8.84 11.69 10.77
CA ASN A 499 -10.13 12.38 10.84
C ASN A 499 -10.83 12.57 9.47
N GLU A 500 -10.22 12.10 8.37
CA GLU A 500 -10.79 12.12 7.02
C GLU A 500 -11.35 10.75 6.62
N HIS A 501 -11.06 9.68 7.39
CA HIS A 501 -11.58 8.33 7.21
C HIS A 501 -11.49 7.79 5.77
N ILE A 502 -10.38 8.05 5.07
CA ILE A 502 -10.15 7.54 3.71
C ILE A 502 -9.83 6.05 3.76
N VAL A 503 -10.56 5.23 2.98
CA VAL A 503 -10.42 3.76 2.99
C VAL A 503 -10.08 3.16 1.64
N ALA A 504 -10.21 3.91 0.54
CA ALA A 504 -9.74 3.47 -0.77
C ALA A 504 -9.41 4.64 -1.69
N THR A 505 -8.51 4.39 -2.62
CA THR A 505 -8.05 5.33 -3.64
C THR A 505 -8.35 4.77 -5.02
N ALA A 506 -8.82 5.62 -5.91
CA ALA A 506 -8.93 5.34 -7.34
C ALA A 506 -8.18 6.40 -8.14
N HIS A 507 -7.20 5.96 -8.94
CA HIS A 507 -6.27 6.80 -9.67
C HIS A 507 -6.37 6.55 -11.18
N PHE A 508 -6.86 7.55 -11.92
CA PHE A 508 -7.07 7.46 -13.37
C PHE A 508 -6.14 8.39 -14.13
N CYS A 509 -5.30 7.85 -15.02
CA CYS A 509 -4.46 8.65 -15.92
C CYS A 509 -5.19 8.93 -17.24
N TYR A 510 -5.65 10.16 -17.43
CA TYR A 510 -6.43 10.53 -18.62
C TYR A 510 -5.57 11.07 -19.78
N SER A 511 -4.33 11.46 -19.51
CA SER A 511 -3.39 11.89 -20.55
C SER A 511 -1.95 11.72 -20.09
N SER A 512 -1.12 11.05 -20.87
CA SER A 512 0.32 10.98 -20.64
C SER A 512 1.07 10.97 -21.98
N GLU A 513 2.10 11.81 -22.09
CA GLU A 513 2.91 11.93 -23.31
C GLU A 513 4.38 12.22 -22.98
N ASN A 514 5.29 11.67 -23.78
CA ASN A 514 6.74 11.95 -23.74
C ASN A 514 7.44 11.72 -22.38
N ILE A 515 6.96 10.79 -21.56
CA ILE A 515 7.59 10.43 -20.27
C ILE A 515 8.06 8.97 -20.27
N THR A 516 9.13 8.65 -19.55
CA THR A 516 9.55 7.28 -19.24
C THR A 516 8.44 6.54 -18.49
N GLU A 517 8.58 5.22 -18.31
CA GLU A 517 7.58 4.46 -17.55
C GLU A 517 7.39 5.06 -16.15
N SER A 518 6.13 5.25 -15.75
CA SER A 518 5.73 5.75 -14.44
C SER A 518 5.02 4.63 -13.71
N ARG A 519 5.40 4.35 -12.46
CA ARG A 519 4.88 3.23 -11.67
C ARG A 519 4.56 3.65 -10.24
N ILE A 520 3.63 2.94 -9.60
CA ILE A 520 3.32 3.04 -8.16
C ILE A 520 3.73 1.73 -7.50
N SER A 521 4.58 1.80 -6.48
CA SER A 521 4.92 0.70 -5.58
C SER A 521 3.91 0.56 -4.47
N TYR A 522 3.65 -0.68 -4.06
CA TYR A 522 2.73 -1.00 -2.98
C TYR A 522 3.42 -1.83 -1.89
N GLN A 523 3.18 -1.43 -0.65
CA GLN A 523 3.70 -2.05 0.55
C GLN A 523 2.54 -2.29 1.52
N GLN A 524 2.55 -3.44 2.17
CA GLN A 524 1.61 -3.73 3.25
C GLN A 524 2.36 -3.78 4.58
N ASP A 525 1.66 -3.42 5.65
CA ASP A 525 1.98 -3.90 6.99
C ASP A 525 2.02 -5.43 6.98
N ASP A 526 2.88 -6.03 7.78
CA ASP A 526 2.90 -7.49 7.92
C ASP A 526 3.16 -7.96 9.34
N ASP A 527 2.58 -9.10 9.67
CA ASP A 527 2.85 -9.81 10.91
C ASP A 527 3.40 -11.20 10.60
N LEU A 528 4.70 -11.37 10.83
CA LEU A 528 5.37 -12.65 10.90
C LEU A 528 5.72 -12.98 12.35
N THR A 529 4.76 -13.53 13.09
CA THR A 529 5.02 -14.15 14.40
C THR A 529 5.77 -15.48 14.22
N LEU A 530 6.96 -15.64 14.82
CA LEU A 530 7.72 -16.90 14.72
C LEU A 530 7.31 -17.96 15.74
N SER A 531 6.33 -17.68 16.59
CA SER A 531 5.73 -18.71 17.46
C SER A 531 5.26 -19.90 16.62
N GLY A 532 5.66 -21.10 17.05
CA GLY A 532 5.39 -22.35 16.31
C GLY A 532 6.23 -22.54 15.05
N HIS A 533 7.10 -21.62 14.66
CA HIS A 533 8.01 -21.84 13.53
C HIS A 533 9.22 -22.71 13.92
N GLN A 534 9.81 -23.34 12.92
CA GLN A 534 11.10 -23.99 13.03
C GLN A 534 12.14 -22.99 13.55
N LYS A 535 12.93 -23.42 14.54
CA LYS A 535 14.02 -22.61 15.08
C LYS A 535 15.22 -22.56 14.13
N ASP A 536 15.08 -21.79 13.04
CA ASP A 536 16.11 -21.55 12.05
C ASP A 536 16.00 -20.12 11.47
N PRO A 537 16.59 -19.11 12.11
CA PRO A 537 16.45 -17.73 11.68
C PRO A 537 17.05 -17.52 10.28
N PHE A 538 18.17 -18.20 9.97
CA PHE A 538 18.85 -18.07 8.68
C PHE A 538 17.97 -18.46 7.49
N CYS A 539 17.27 -19.59 7.60
CA CYS A 539 16.33 -20.01 6.57
C CYS A 539 15.09 -19.10 6.53
N MET A 540 14.62 -18.65 7.70
CA MET A 540 13.42 -17.82 7.82
C MET A 540 13.59 -16.44 7.16
N TYR A 541 14.76 -15.81 7.30
CA TYR A 541 15.05 -14.56 6.60
C TYR A 541 14.88 -14.72 5.09
N LYS A 542 15.48 -15.78 4.52
CA LYS A 542 15.40 -16.04 3.08
C LYS A 542 14.00 -16.45 2.63
N LEU A 543 13.33 -17.30 3.42
CA LEU A 543 11.98 -17.79 3.15
C LEU A 543 10.99 -16.63 2.99
N TYR A 544 11.10 -15.61 3.83
CA TYR A 544 10.20 -14.46 3.83
C TYR A 544 10.79 -13.20 3.19
N GLY A 545 11.95 -13.30 2.53
CA GLY A 545 12.60 -12.18 1.82
C GLY A 545 12.98 -11.02 2.73
N LEU A 546 13.41 -11.32 3.96
CA LEU A 546 13.92 -10.37 4.94
C LEU A 546 15.44 -10.22 4.77
N PRO A 547 16.00 -9.05 5.14
CA PRO A 547 17.45 -8.87 5.17
C PRO A 547 18.11 -9.90 6.10
N PRO A 548 19.32 -10.39 5.74
CA PRO A 548 20.05 -11.34 6.59
C PRO A 548 20.47 -10.67 7.90
N SER A 549 20.52 -11.46 8.97
CA SER A 549 21.07 -11.03 10.25
C SER A 549 22.55 -10.60 10.11
N PRO A 550 22.96 -9.46 10.71
CA PRO A 550 24.31 -8.93 10.59
C PRO A 550 25.36 -9.79 11.32
N SER A 551 24.97 -10.45 12.42
CA SER A 551 25.80 -11.44 13.12
C SER A 551 24.94 -12.36 13.99
N LEU A 552 25.51 -13.48 14.45
CA LEU A 552 24.77 -14.45 15.27
C LEU A 552 24.22 -13.80 16.56
N GLY A 553 22.90 -13.79 16.71
CA GLY A 553 22.21 -13.17 17.86
C GLY A 553 21.90 -11.67 17.69
N GLU A 554 22.23 -11.06 16.55
CA GLU A 554 21.86 -9.68 16.23
C GLU A 554 20.69 -9.64 15.23
N GLU A 555 19.71 -8.79 15.51
CA GLU A 555 18.57 -8.58 14.61
C GLU A 555 18.96 -7.71 13.41
N PRO A 556 18.35 -7.94 12.23
CA PRO A 556 18.63 -7.14 11.05
C PRO A 556 17.99 -5.74 11.05
N GLY A 557 17.21 -5.39 12.08
CA GLY A 557 16.46 -4.12 12.12
C GLY A 557 15.40 -4.00 11.03
N ALA A 558 14.83 -5.14 10.60
CA ALA A 558 13.82 -5.17 9.56
C ALA A 558 12.47 -4.76 10.14
N LEU A 559 11.86 -3.71 9.58
CA LEU A 559 10.48 -3.33 9.92
C LEU A 559 9.48 -4.41 9.47
N GLN A 560 8.36 -4.49 10.18
CA GLN A 560 7.15 -5.26 9.88
C GLN A 560 6.42 -4.74 8.63
N LEU A 561 7.12 -4.79 7.49
CA LEU A 561 6.66 -4.26 6.21
C LEU A 561 7.12 -5.18 5.08
N GLN A 562 6.24 -5.41 4.11
CA GLN A 562 6.57 -6.15 2.90
C GLN A 562 6.13 -5.40 1.64
N THR A 563 7.11 -5.13 0.77
CA THR A 563 6.88 -4.56 -0.54
C THR A 563 6.40 -5.64 -1.51
N LEU A 564 5.15 -5.53 -1.95
CA LEU A 564 4.51 -6.50 -2.84
C LEU A 564 5.05 -6.37 -4.27
N GLY A 565 5.17 -5.14 -4.75
CA GLY A 565 5.67 -4.78 -6.08
C GLY A 565 5.04 -3.49 -6.57
N SER A 566 5.33 -3.12 -7.81
CA SER A 566 4.78 -1.92 -8.44
C SER A 566 3.88 -2.21 -9.64
N VAL A 567 3.02 -1.25 -10.00
CA VAL A 567 2.13 -1.29 -11.16
C VAL A 567 2.33 -0.06 -12.03
N ALA A 568 2.38 -0.23 -13.36
CA ALA A 568 2.52 0.89 -14.29
C ALA A 568 1.26 1.77 -14.37
N ILE A 569 1.47 3.08 -14.37
CA ILE A 569 0.48 4.09 -14.73
C ILE A 569 0.57 4.32 -16.25
N THR A 570 -0.45 3.90 -16.97
CA THR A 570 -0.56 4.11 -18.42
C THR A 570 -1.80 4.94 -18.76
N THR A 571 -1.79 5.60 -19.92
CA THR A 571 -2.95 6.41 -20.32
C THR A 571 -4.17 5.52 -20.53
N GLY A 572 -5.29 5.87 -19.88
CA GLY A 572 -6.54 5.11 -19.93
C GLY A 572 -6.65 4.02 -18.87
N ARG A 573 -5.57 3.73 -18.13
CA ARG A 573 -5.60 2.80 -17.01
C ARG A 573 -6.19 3.45 -15.77
N PHE A 574 -7.11 2.73 -15.15
CA PHE A 574 -7.73 3.11 -13.88
C PHE A 574 -7.27 2.13 -12.80
N LEU A 575 -6.49 2.63 -11.84
CA LEU A 575 -5.95 1.85 -10.74
C LEU A 575 -6.78 2.10 -9.49
N THR A 576 -7.04 1.05 -8.71
CA THR A 576 -7.70 1.18 -7.40
C THR A 576 -7.03 0.30 -6.36
N TRP A 577 -6.97 0.78 -5.12
CA TRP A 577 -6.45 0.04 -3.98
C TRP A 577 -7.12 0.52 -2.70
N SER A 578 -7.14 -0.33 -1.67
CA SER A 578 -7.56 0.05 -0.33
C SER A 578 -6.48 0.85 0.38
N ASN A 579 -6.87 1.73 1.30
CA ASN A 579 -5.95 2.50 2.14
C ASN A 579 -5.29 1.64 3.24
N THR A 580 -5.41 0.31 3.15
CA THR A 580 -4.59 -0.68 3.87
C THR A 580 -3.24 -0.93 3.20
N LEU A 581 -3.05 -0.46 1.97
CA LEU A 581 -1.76 -0.47 1.29
C LEU A 581 -1.12 0.91 1.41
N ARG A 582 0.13 0.93 1.86
CA ARG A 582 1.01 2.07 1.68
C ARG A 582 1.53 2.07 0.25
N TYR A 583 1.70 3.24 -0.35
CA TYR A 583 2.18 3.33 -1.71
C TYR A 583 3.22 4.43 -1.90
N LYS A 584 4.02 4.31 -2.97
CA LYS A 584 5.04 5.28 -3.36
C LYS A 584 5.07 5.43 -4.88
N LYS A 585 5.03 6.65 -5.40
CA LYS A 585 5.25 6.92 -6.83
C LYS A 585 6.74 6.93 -7.14
N HIS A 586 7.12 6.23 -8.21
CA HIS A 586 8.49 6.23 -8.70
C HIS A 586 8.86 7.51 -9.46
N PRO A 587 10.14 7.90 -9.47
CA PRO A 587 10.62 8.96 -10.34
C PRO A 587 10.46 8.58 -11.81
N PHE A 588 10.26 9.58 -12.66
CA PHE A 588 10.27 9.43 -14.13
C PHE A 588 10.78 10.70 -14.80
N SER A 589 11.10 10.62 -16.09
CA SER A 589 11.75 11.71 -16.84
C SER A 589 11.23 11.81 -18.26
N LEU A 590 11.62 12.87 -18.98
CA LEU A 590 11.31 12.99 -20.41
C LEU A 590 11.97 11.87 -21.23
N ARG A 591 11.23 11.28 -22.18
CA ARG A 591 11.82 10.36 -23.18
C ARG A 591 12.65 11.13 -24.20
N ASP A 592 12.08 12.21 -24.73
CA ASP A 592 12.74 13.16 -25.61
C ASP A 592 12.87 14.51 -24.89
N PRO A 593 14.08 14.88 -24.43
CA PRO A 593 14.31 16.14 -23.70
C PRO A 593 14.01 17.41 -24.51
N SER A 594 13.88 17.30 -25.84
CA SER A 594 13.58 18.45 -26.73
C SER A 594 12.10 18.81 -26.79
N ARG A 595 11.23 17.94 -26.27
CA ARG A 595 9.78 18.09 -26.27
C ARG A 595 9.26 18.14 -24.85
N LEU A 596 8.19 18.89 -24.64
CA LEU A 596 7.45 18.82 -23.38
C LEU A 596 6.85 17.43 -23.19
N GLY A 597 6.68 17.02 -21.94
CA GLY A 597 6.00 15.78 -21.57
C GLY A 597 5.11 16.02 -20.37
N HIS A 598 4.11 15.17 -20.18
CA HIS A 598 3.18 15.30 -19.08
C HIS A 598 2.58 13.98 -18.62
N GLN A 599 2.08 13.98 -17.39
CA GLN A 599 1.18 12.99 -16.84
C GLN A 599 0.04 13.69 -16.11
N ARG A 600 -1.20 13.47 -16.57
CA ARG A 600 -2.40 14.09 -16.01
C ARG A 600 -3.35 13.04 -15.48
N CYS A 601 -3.79 13.25 -14.24
CA CYS A 601 -4.52 12.25 -13.50
C CYS A 601 -5.69 12.85 -12.71
N VAL A 602 -6.70 12.01 -12.48
CA VAL A 602 -7.77 12.23 -11.50
C VAL A 602 -7.58 11.21 -10.39
N VAL A 603 -7.65 11.67 -9.14
CA VAL A 603 -7.65 10.82 -7.95
C VAL A 603 -8.98 11.01 -7.23
N LEU A 604 -9.61 9.90 -6.91
CA LEU A 604 -10.83 9.84 -6.11
C LEU A 604 -10.50 9.07 -4.83
N TRP A 605 -10.75 9.69 -3.69
CA TRP A 605 -10.66 9.01 -2.40
C TRP A 605 -12.05 8.73 -1.86
N LEU A 606 -12.31 7.47 -1.53
CA LEU A 606 -13.52 7.05 -0.87
C LEU A 606 -13.36 7.25 0.64
N VAL A 607 -14.20 8.10 1.21
CA VAL A 607 -14.40 8.18 2.67
C VAL A 607 -15.25 6.98 3.07
N ASP A 608 -14.90 6.32 4.18
CA ASP A 608 -15.61 5.15 4.69
C ASP A 608 -17.11 5.45 4.82
N PRO A 609 -17.98 4.78 4.05
CA PRO A 609 -19.43 5.01 4.10
C PRO A 609 -20.07 4.67 5.45
N HIS A 610 -19.41 3.90 6.32
CA HIS A 610 -19.89 3.68 7.69
C HIS A 610 -19.79 4.96 8.54
N TYR A 611 -18.94 5.91 8.14
CA TYR A 611 -18.83 7.23 8.75
C TYR A 611 -19.59 8.26 7.92
N ARG A 612 -19.97 9.35 8.58
CA ARG A 612 -20.26 10.63 7.91
C ARG A 612 -19.31 11.66 8.47
N ILE A 613 -18.61 12.38 7.60
CA ILE A 613 -17.80 13.53 7.98
C ILE A 613 -18.43 14.84 7.47
N CYS A 614 -17.96 15.97 7.99
CA CYS A 614 -18.35 17.29 7.50
C CYS A 614 -17.94 17.42 6.03
N SER A 615 -18.89 17.77 5.16
CA SER A 615 -18.70 17.79 3.71
C SER A 615 -19.08 19.14 3.10
N THR A 616 -18.91 19.28 1.79
CA THR A 616 -19.38 20.46 1.03
C THR A 616 -20.90 20.63 1.04
N ARG A 617 -21.66 19.65 1.54
CA ARG A 617 -23.09 19.81 1.86
C ARG A 617 -23.30 20.73 3.06
N ASN A 618 -22.39 20.69 4.03
CA ASN A 618 -22.49 21.42 5.29
C ASN A 618 -21.71 22.74 5.26
N VAL A 619 -20.70 22.84 4.39
CA VAL A 619 -19.85 24.04 4.26
C VAL A 619 -20.19 24.77 2.97
N PRO A 620 -20.67 26.03 3.01
CA PRO A 620 -20.80 26.86 1.81
C PRO A 620 -19.44 27.14 1.15
N PRO A 621 -19.37 27.37 -0.17
CA PRO A 621 -18.10 27.61 -0.84
C PRO A 621 -17.32 28.77 -0.24
N GLN A 622 -16.04 28.55 0.05
CA GLN A 622 -15.22 29.50 0.80
C GLN A 622 -14.48 30.50 -0.09
N GLN A 623 -14.51 30.31 -1.40
CA GLN A 623 -13.84 31.16 -2.38
C GLN A 623 -14.46 32.56 -2.44
N HIS A 624 -13.67 33.59 -2.14
CA HIS A 624 -14.12 34.99 -2.20
C HIS A 624 -14.66 35.38 -3.60
N ASP A 625 -13.97 34.98 -4.67
CA ASP A 625 -14.38 35.32 -6.03
C ASP A 625 -15.70 34.66 -6.44
N TRP A 626 -15.96 33.42 -5.99
CA TRP A 626 -17.23 32.74 -6.27
C TRP A 626 -18.39 33.48 -5.61
N TRP A 627 -18.21 33.88 -4.36
CA TRP A 627 -19.19 34.66 -3.63
C TRP A 627 -19.44 36.02 -4.27
N ARG A 628 -18.37 36.75 -4.60
CA ARG A 628 -18.45 38.06 -5.27
C ARG A 628 -19.23 37.94 -6.58
N ASN A 629 -18.91 36.94 -7.41
CA ASN A 629 -19.60 36.69 -8.67
C ASN A 629 -21.08 36.31 -8.46
N ALA A 630 -21.39 35.51 -7.43
CA ALA A 630 -22.77 35.16 -7.09
C ALA A 630 -23.60 36.36 -6.61
N VAL A 631 -23.00 37.27 -5.84
CA VAL A 631 -23.64 38.54 -5.43
C VAL A 631 -23.89 39.44 -6.66
N LEU A 632 -22.94 39.49 -7.59
CA LEU A 632 -23.04 40.27 -8.82
C LEU A 632 -24.04 39.70 -9.83
N ALA A 633 -24.22 38.38 -9.88
CA ALA A 633 -25.17 37.74 -10.76
C ALA A 633 -26.63 37.91 -10.29
N ASN A 634 -26.85 38.15 -8.99
CA ASN A 634 -28.17 38.40 -8.45
C ASN A 634 -28.58 39.87 -8.64
N PRO A 635 -29.74 40.16 -9.25
CA PRO A 635 -30.21 41.53 -9.47
C PRO A 635 -30.56 42.20 -8.13
N THR A 636 -29.55 42.78 -7.48
CA THR A 636 -29.65 43.49 -6.21
C THR A 636 -29.39 44.98 -6.44
N ARG A 637 -29.60 45.83 -5.42
CA ARG A 637 -29.20 47.25 -5.53
C ARG A 637 -27.67 47.41 -5.73
N LEU A 638 -26.87 46.39 -5.40
CA LEU A 638 -25.42 46.40 -5.58
C LEU A 638 -25.02 46.34 -7.06
N THR A 639 -25.78 45.62 -7.90
CA THR A 639 -25.49 45.53 -9.35
C THR A 639 -25.73 46.83 -10.12
N SER A 640 -26.31 47.84 -9.48
CA SER A 640 -26.49 49.20 -10.02
C SER A 640 -25.30 50.14 -9.73
N LEU A 641 -24.34 49.69 -8.91
CA LEU A 641 -23.16 50.47 -8.57
C LEU A 641 -22.07 50.33 -9.65
N PRO A 642 -21.28 51.38 -9.92
CA PRO A 642 -20.03 51.26 -10.68
C PRO A 642 -19.10 50.20 -10.10
N ILE A 643 -18.36 49.51 -10.98
CA ILE A 643 -17.49 48.39 -10.59
C ILE A 643 -16.45 48.80 -9.55
N GLU A 644 -15.94 50.04 -9.62
CA GLU A 644 -14.95 50.55 -8.66
C GLU A 644 -15.51 50.66 -7.24
N LEU A 645 -16.77 51.08 -7.08
CA LEU A 645 -17.43 51.14 -5.77
C LEU A 645 -17.74 49.73 -5.25
N LEU A 646 -18.10 48.83 -6.15
CA LEU A 646 -18.34 47.44 -5.80
C LEU A 646 -17.04 46.77 -5.33
N ASP A 647 -15.93 47.03 -6.00
CA ASP A 647 -14.60 46.55 -5.61
C ASP A 647 -14.16 47.10 -4.26
N MET A 648 -14.47 48.38 -3.98
CA MET A 648 -14.27 48.95 -2.65
C MET A 648 -15.11 48.23 -1.59
N ILE A 649 -16.41 48.01 -1.85
CA ILE A 649 -17.28 47.26 -0.91
C ILE A 649 -16.75 45.85 -0.67
N MET A 650 -16.35 45.14 -1.73
CA MET A 650 -15.81 43.78 -1.65
C MET A 650 -14.46 43.74 -0.93
N LYS A 651 -13.66 44.81 -1.01
CA LYS A 651 -12.42 44.95 -0.24
C LYS A 651 -12.69 45.15 1.26
N GLU A 652 -13.78 45.84 1.60
CA GLU A 652 -14.23 46.02 2.99
C GLU A 652 -14.85 44.75 3.60
N THR A 653 -15.14 43.70 2.82
CA THR A 653 -15.59 42.40 3.38
C THR A 653 -14.48 41.65 4.11
N GLY A 654 -13.24 42.18 4.05
CA GLY A 654 -12.09 41.69 4.80
C GLY A 654 -11.70 40.27 4.42
N SER A 655 -11.57 39.41 5.42
CA SER A 655 -11.22 37.99 5.24
C SER A 655 -12.43 37.09 4.93
N TRP A 656 -13.61 37.65 4.65
CA TRP A 656 -14.81 36.86 4.40
C TRP A 656 -15.35 37.08 2.97
N PRO A 657 -15.52 36.01 2.16
CA PRO A 657 -14.98 34.65 2.32
C PRO A 657 -13.45 34.56 2.16
N MET A 658 -12.89 33.35 2.23
CA MET A 658 -11.44 33.10 2.21
C MET A 658 -10.80 33.51 0.87
N HIS A 659 -9.73 34.31 0.95
CA HIS A 659 -8.91 34.68 -0.22
C HIS A 659 -7.97 33.53 -0.62
N LEU A 660 -7.57 33.48 -1.89
CA LEU A 660 -6.61 32.46 -2.38
C LEU A 660 -5.28 32.49 -1.60
N SER A 661 -4.79 33.67 -1.25
CA SER A 661 -3.56 33.83 -0.46
C SER A 661 -3.67 33.25 0.95
N GLU A 662 -4.86 33.34 1.56
CA GLU A 662 -5.16 32.73 2.86
C GLU A 662 -5.28 31.20 2.72
N ALA A 663 -5.98 30.71 1.69
CA ALA A 663 -6.10 29.28 1.41
C ALA A 663 -4.72 28.62 1.18
N LEU A 664 -3.82 29.26 0.44
CA LEU A 664 -2.44 28.80 0.23
C LEU A 664 -1.60 28.79 1.52
N GLN A 665 -1.89 29.66 2.48
CA GLN A 665 -1.25 29.61 3.79
C GLN A 665 -1.72 28.42 4.61
N TYR A 666 -3.03 28.14 4.63
CA TYR A 666 -3.56 26.96 5.30
C TYR A 666 -3.10 25.67 4.64
N LYS A 667 -3.08 25.62 3.30
CA LYS A 667 -2.51 24.48 2.56
C LYS A 667 -1.09 24.17 3.01
N ARG A 668 -0.19 25.16 3.06
CA ARG A 668 1.19 24.96 3.54
C ARG A 668 1.28 24.45 4.99
N ARG A 669 0.34 24.84 5.86
CA ARG A 669 0.28 24.31 7.24
C ARG A 669 -0.21 22.86 7.26
N SER A 670 -1.26 22.55 6.50
CA SER A 670 -1.77 21.19 6.37
C SER A 670 -0.74 20.25 5.74
N ASP A 671 -0.04 20.69 4.70
CA ASP A 671 1.02 19.90 4.06
C ASP A 671 2.14 19.58 5.08
N LYS A 672 2.48 20.53 5.98
CA LYS A 672 3.43 20.28 7.07
C LYS A 672 2.91 19.30 8.11
N GLU A 673 1.65 19.43 8.54
CA GLU A 673 1.04 18.47 9.49
C GLU A 673 0.98 17.06 8.90
N ARG A 674 0.69 16.92 7.60
CA ARG A 674 0.67 15.62 6.91
C ARG A 674 2.06 15.00 6.82
N GLU A 675 3.11 15.80 6.61
CA GLU A 675 4.49 15.31 6.67
C GLU A 675 4.84 14.80 8.07
N GLU A 676 4.45 15.51 9.13
CA GLU A 676 4.65 15.07 10.51
C GLU A 676 3.87 13.77 10.82
N ALA A 677 2.65 13.63 10.30
CA ALA A 677 1.84 12.41 10.40
C ALA A 677 2.48 11.21 9.69
N LEU A 678 3.08 11.43 8.50
CA LEU A 678 3.81 10.39 7.78
C LEU A 678 4.99 9.86 8.59
N GLN A 679 5.76 10.74 9.24
CA GLN A 679 6.86 10.33 10.11
C GLN A 679 6.36 9.53 11.33
N ALA A 680 5.18 9.89 11.88
CA ALA A 680 4.55 9.14 12.96
C ALA A 680 4.09 7.75 12.52
N GLN A 681 3.55 7.59 11.30
CA GLN A 681 3.20 6.30 10.72
C GLN A 681 4.41 5.38 10.63
N ILE A 682 5.53 5.88 10.08
CA ILE A 682 6.77 5.10 9.94
C ILE A 682 7.30 4.66 11.30
N SER A 683 7.26 5.56 12.29
CA SER A 683 7.73 5.30 13.65
C SER A 683 6.88 4.29 14.42
N GLY A 684 5.67 3.98 13.94
CA GLY A 684 4.77 3.00 14.57
C GLY A 684 5.03 1.55 14.18
N PHE A 685 5.77 1.31 13.09
CA PHE A 685 6.11 -0.05 12.71
C PHE A 685 7.21 -0.60 13.61
N GLN A 686 7.01 -1.82 14.10
CA GLN A 686 7.98 -2.51 14.93
C GLN A 686 9.04 -3.19 14.05
N GLU A 687 10.25 -3.31 14.60
CA GLU A 687 11.28 -4.17 14.03
C GLU A 687 11.06 -5.61 14.49
N TYR A 688 11.40 -6.56 13.61
CA TYR A 688 11.40 -7.96 13.96
C TYR A 688 12.48 -8.31 15.00
N MET A 689 12.09 -9.12 16.00
CA MET A 689 12.94 -9.58 17.10
C MET A 689 13.07 -11.12 17.10
N PHE A 690 13.56 -11.69 15.99
CA PHE A 690 13.55 -13.12 15.75
C PHE A 690 14.44 -13.94 16.71
N TRP A 691 15.67 -13.51 16.99
CA TRP A 691 16.57 -14.16 17.94
C TRP A 691 15.99 -14.19 19.33
N TYR A 692 15.36 -13.09 19.76
CA TYR A 692 14.66 -13.04 21.06
C TYR A 692 13.53 -14.07 21.12
N GLU A 693 12.68 -14.15 20.09
CA GLU A 693 11.59 -15.14 20.04
C GLU A 693 12.10 -16.59 20.05
N LEU A 694 13.23 -16.86 19.40
CA LEU A 694 13.82 -18.18 19.28
C LEU A 694 14.53 -18.67 20.56
N ASP A 695 15.16 -17.77 21.32
CA ASP A 695 15.85 -18.07 22.58
C ASP A 695 14.89 -18.26 23.76
N TYR A 696 13.75 -17.55 23.76
CA TYR A 696 12.81 -17.52 24.89
C TYR A 696 11.53 -18.38 24.73
N CYS A 697 11.19 -18.85 23.53
CA CYS A 697 10.10 -19.81 23.28
C CYS A 697 10.60 -21.27 23.27
#